data_AF-A0A957ILY3-F1
#
_entry.id   AF-A0A957ILY3-F1
#
_cell.length_a   1.000
_cell.length_b   1.000
_cell.length_c   1.000
_cell.angle_alpha   90.00
_cell.angle_beta   90.00
_cell.angle_gamma   90.00
#
_symmetry.space_group_name_H-M   'P 1'
#
loop_
_entity.id
_entity.type
_entity.pdbx_description
1 polymer ?
#
loop_
_entity_poly.entity_id
_entity_poly.type
_entity_poly.pdbx_seq_one_letter_code
_entity_poly.pdbx_strand_id
1 'polypeptide(L)'
;MSTHTETPINLRSVLTPVLYSLQRPLHLLRTYNPHNLRADIMAGITVAVIMLPQSIAFALIADLPPQMGLYTAIIGAFFGALWGSSDQLLTGPTNALSLLVLGSLSSMFPSGTNEFIIAAGLLAVMVGTFQLVMGLARLGLLINFVSHSVIVGFATGAGILIGLKQIGPLLHLSFPSDNLFEAVRGVLATLPQTHPATAVLGIGSMLFVIILQRVKPRLPNGLLTMILASLVVYLLALDKNGIDVIGQLPRSFPPFKQLPIFDLDLIAHLSSGALAVAAIGLVQTAAISRTMAAQTGQRLDNNQEFVGQGLANIFSGFFSGYACAASFSITAVNFKAGARSPLAAVFTSLFVLAAMLLLAPLAAYLPRAALAAVLIVTAYGMIDRKEIKRIWRTSRGDAVIMVATLLATLFLRLEFAVLMGVLASFARYIAITSQPPVHSVLPDENFEHFVHKPERPVCPQLGVLTIEGSLYFGAAQHVEEEIRRNLEEHPGQRFLLLRMHRVNHCDVSGLHMLETVVRLYRQHGGDVFMVGVRETVWEKMRLSEFNTFLEMDHYLTQERAIEHIFYHILDPGICIYQCPVRAWRECQTLPKCEHDSMVAVGTVVPYTAVTHIPPRELWRQLMTAHKGGERPLVIDVREQEEFELGHIPQARLAPMPQILHHHIVLPKQEKIVLVCRSGRRSSQVAFALQAEGYTQVSNMEGGMIAWQEARLPAVID
;
A
#
# COMPACT_ATOMS: atom_id res chain seq x y z
N MET A 1 -21.65 33.76 0.84
CA MET A 1 -22.62 32.65 0.72
C MET A 1 -22.69 32.22 -0.74
N SER A 2 -21.75 31.37 -1.17
CA SER A 2 -21.82 30.67 -2.46
C SER A 2 -22.36 29.27 -2.20
N THR A 3 -23.49 28.96 -2.80
CA THR A 3 -24.16 27.66 -2.73
C THR A 3 -23.30 26.60 -3.41
N HIS A 4 -22.66 25.74 -2.61
CA HIS A 4 -22.15 24.47 -3.10
C HIS A 4 -23.34 23.65 -3.60
N THR A 5 -23.45 23.52 -4.91
CA THR A 5 -24.36 22.58 -5.55
C THR A 5 -23.79 21.18 -5.33
N GLU A 6 -24.42 20.43 -4.44
CA GLU A 6 -24.20 18.98 -4.32
C GLU A 6 -24.42 18.36 -5.71
N THR A 7 -23.37 17.80 -6.30
CA THR A 7 -23.49 17.03 -7.53
C THR A 7 -24.42 15.84 -7.28
N PRO A 8 -25.54 15.69 -8.00
CA PRO A 8 -26.44 14.57 -7.79
C PRO A 8 -25.70 13.27 -8.08
N ILE A 9 -25.80 12.30 -7.15
CA ILE A 9 -25.25 10.95 -7.33
C ILE A 9 -25.81 10.42 -8.66
N ASN A 10 -24.94 10.33 -9.66
CA ASN A 10 -25.35 9.98 -11.01
C ASN A 10 -25.78 8.51 -11.03
N LEU A 11 -27.09 8.24 -10.95
CA LEU A 11 -27.65 6.88 -10.88
C LEU A 11 -27.11 5.94 -11.97
N ARG A 12 -26.71 6.50 -13.13
CA ARG A 12 -26.09 5.75 -14.24
C ARG A 12 -24.73 5.16 -13.87
N SER A 13 -23.91 5.81 -13.03
CA SER A 13 -22.60 5.29 -12.61
C SER A 13 -22.70 4.14 -11.61
N VAL A 14 -23.84 4.03 -10.91
CA VAL A 14 -24.17 2.94 -9.98
C VAL A 14 -24.86 1.78 -10.69
N LEU A 15 -25.73 2.05 -11.67
CA LEU A 15 -26.52 1.02 -12.38
C LEU A 15 -25.74 0.29 -13.49
N THR A 16 -24.79 0.94 -14.17
CA THR A 16 -24.01 0.32 -15.26
C THR A 16 -23.19 -0.91 -14.85
N PRO A 17 -22.48 -0.93 -13.70
CA PRO A 17 -21.76 -2.11 -13.23
C PRO A 17 -22.70 -3.28 -12.89
N VAL A 18 -23.85 -3.00 -12.27
CA VAL A 18 -24.84 -4.03 -11.89
C VAL A 18 -25.42 -4.71 -13.12
N LEU A 19 -25.78 -3.92 -14.14
CA LEU A 19 -26.25 -4.43 -15.42
C LEU A 19 -25.18 -5.25 -16.14
N TYR A 20 -23.91 -4.83 -16.07
CA TYR A 20 -22.79 -5.60 -16.60
C TYR A 20 -22.64 -6.95 -15.90
N SER A 21 -22.71 -6.96 -14.55
CA SER A 21 -22.65 -8.19 -13.76
C SER A 21 -23.74 -9.20 -14.13
N LEU A 22 -24.97 -8.72 -14.41
CA LEU A 22 -26.09 -9.58 -14.77
C LEU A 22 -26.01 -10.11 -16.22
N GLN A 23 -25.42 -9.35 -17.15
CA GLN A 23 -25.30 -9.74 -18.57
C GLN A 23 -24.14 -10.69 -18.85
N ARG A 24 -23.33 -11.00 -17.85
CA ARG A 24 -22.10 -11.76 -18.02
C ARG A 24 -22.28 -13.14 -18.66
N PRO A 25 -23.24 -14.00 -18.27
CA PRO A 25 -23.40 -15.30 -18.91
C PRO A 25 -23.62 -15.19 -20.43
N LEU A 26 -24.37 -14.16 -20.85
CA LEU A 26 -24.60 -13.88 -22.27
C LEU A 26 -23.32 -13.42 -22.96
N HIS A 27 -22.52 -12.56 -22.31
CA HIS A 27 -21.22 -12.14 -22.83
C HIS A 27 -20.26 -13.33 -22.97
N LEU A 28 -20.21 -14.21 -21.96
CA LEU A 28 -19.39 -15.42 -21.96
C LEU A 28 -19.74 -16.32 -23.15
N LEU A 29 -21.03 -16.60 -23.37
CA LEU A 29 -21.48 -17.43 -24.49
C LEU A 29 -21.18 -16.79 -25.85
N ARG A 30 -21.29 -15.46 -25.97
CA ARG A 30 -21.00 -14.74 -27.23
C ARG A 30 -19.52 -14.63 -27.56
N THR A 31 -18.67 -14.53 -26.54
CA THR A 31 -17.21 -14.36 -26.69
C THR A 31 -16.44 -15.69 -26.60
N TYR A 32 -17.15 -16.80 -26.42
CA TYR A 32 -16.51 -18.11 -26.28
C TYR A 32 -15.80 -18.54 -27.56
N ASN A 33 -14.51 -18.85 -27.44
CA ASN A 33 -13.73 -19.38 -28.55
C ASN A 33 -13.94 -20.90 -28.68
N PRO A 34 -14.52 -21.40 -29.79
CA PRO A 34 -14.80 -22.82 -29.97
C PRO A 34 -13.53 -23.69 -29.98
N HIS A 35 -12.34 -23.13 -30.26
CA HIS A 35 -11.08 -23.86 -30.15
C HIS A 35 -10.75 -24.30 -28.72
N ASN A 36 -11.35 -23.66 -27.70
CA ASN A 36 -11.15 -24.03 -26.30
C ASN A 36 -12.06 -25.18 -25.86
N LEU A 37 -13.09 -25.54 -26.63
CA LEU A 37 -14.11 -26.53 -26.26
C LEU A 37 -13.52 -27.86 -25.83
N ARG A 38 -12.58 -28.40 -26.61
CA ARG A 38 -11.91 -29.66 -26.28
C ARG A 38 -11.13 -29.55 -24.97
N ALA A 39 -10.41 -28.45 -24.75
CA ALA A 39 -9.60 -28.27 -23.54
C ALA A 39 -10.50 -28.15 -22.30
N ASP A 40 -11.57 -27.35 -22.39
CA ASP A 40 -12.50 -27.11 -21.28
C ASP A 40 -13.33 -28.36 -20.93
N ILE A 41 -13.76 -29.16 -21.92
CA ILE A 41 -14.43 -30.44 -21.67
C ILE A 41 -13.49 -31.42 -20.96
N MET A 42 -12.25 -31.55 -21.45
CA MET A 42 -11.28 -32.48 -20.85
C MET A 42 -10.88 -32.05 -19.43
N ALA A 43 -10.74 -30.75 -19.19
CA ALA A 43 -10.56 -30.20 -17.86
C ALA A 43 -11.79 -30.51 -16.98
N GLY A 44 -13.00 -30.26 -17.48
CA GLY A 44 -14.25 -30.53 -16.78
C GLY A 44 -14.41 -31.97 -16.32
N ILE A 45 -14.13 -32.95 -17.19
CA ILE A 45 -14.18 -34.38 -16.83
C ILE A 45 -13.12 -34.70 -15.77
N THR A 46 -11.89 -34.22 -15.96
CA THR A 46 -10.78 -34.48 -15.03
C THR A 46 -11.11 -33.97 -13.64
N VAL A 47 -11.66 -32.76 -13.55
CA VAL A 47 -12.01 -32.13 -12.28
C VAL A 47 -13.25 -32.76 -11.65
N ALA A 48 -14.26 -33.14 -12.44
CA ALA A 48 -15.48 -33.76 -11.93
C ALA A 48 -15.20 -35.05 -11.13
N VAL A 49 -14.27 -35.87 -11.62
CA VAL A 49 -13.86 -37.11 -10.94
C VAL A 49 -13.23 -36.83 -9.57
N ILE A 50 -12.47 -35.74 -9.44
CA ILE A 50 -11.87 -35.31 -8.17
C ILE A 50 -12.91 -34.70 -7.23
N MET A 51 -13.84 -33.93 -7.80
CA MET A 51 -14.83 -33.17 -7.06
C MET A 51 -15.84 -34.10 -6.35
N LEU A 52 -16.22 -35.23 -6.94
CA LEU A 52 -17.15 -36.22 -6.37
C LEU A 52 -16.78 -36.67 -4.93
N PRO A 53 -15.62 -37.33 -4.69
CA PRO A 53 -15.27 -37.82 -3.36
C PRO A 53 -15.01 -36.68 -2.38
N GLN A 54 -14.38 -35.60 -2.86
CA GLN A 54 -14.01 -34.47 -2.02
C GLN A 54 -15.24 -33.75 -1.47
N SER A 55 -16.27 -33.57 -2.30
CA SER A 55 -17.53 -32.96 -1.89
C SER A 55 -18.28 -33.78 -0.85
N ILE A 56 -18.26 -35.12 -0.96
CA ILE A 56 -18.83 -36.02 0.05
C ILE A 56 -18.08 -35.88 1.37
N ALA A 57 -16.75 -35.97 1.34
CA ALA A 57 -15.93 -35.86 2.54
C ALA A 57 -16.17 -34.53 3.27
N PHE A 58 -16.26 -33.42 2.52
CA PHE A 58 -16.51 -32.11 3.12
C PHE A 58 -17.93 -31.94 3.66
N ALA A 59 -18.95 -32.57 3.09
CA ALA A 59 -20.28 -32.59 3.68
C ALA A 59 -20.27 -33.36 5.01
N LEU A 60 -19.59 -34.50 5.07
CA LEU A 60 -19.45 -35.28 6.31
C LEU A 60 -18.68 -34.51 7.40
N ILE A 61 -17.67 -33.72 7.03
CA ILE A 61 -16.98 -32.82 7.97
C ILE A 61 -17.91 -31.73 8.51
N ALA A 62 -18.89 -31.28 7.71
CA ALA A 62 -19.91 -30.35 8.16
C ALA A 62 -21.03 -31.03 8.98
N ASP A 63 -20.94 -32.33 9.23
CA ASP A 63 -21.99 -33.17 9.83
C ASP A 63 -23.32 -33.12 9.03
N LEU A 64 -23.18 -33.00 7.70
CA LEU A 64 -24.27 -32.93 6.74
C LEU A 64 -24.37 -34.20 5.90
N PRO A 65 -25.56 -34.51 5.34
CA PRO A 65 -25.72 -35.63 4.43
C PRO A 65 -24.77 -35.53 3.22
N PRO A 66 -24.14 -36.64 2.79
CA PRO A 66 -23.23 -36.69 1.63
C PRO A 66 -23.79 -36.03 0.36
N GLN A 67 -25.11 -36.13 0.15
CA GLN A 67 -25.78 -35.59 -1.03
C GLN A 67 -25.69 -34.06 -1.09
N MET A 68 -25.73 -33.38 0.07
CA MET A 68 -25.62 -31.91 0.10
C MET A 68 -24.26 -31.44 -0.44
N GLY A 69 -23.19 -32.20 -0.19
CA GLY A 69 -21.87 -31.91 -0.76
C GLY A 69 -21.86 -31.96 -2.27
N LEU A 70 -22.46 -33.00 -2.85
CA LEU A 70 -22.56 -33.16 -4.30
C LEU A 70 -23.45 -32.08 -4.93
N TYR A 71 -24.57 -31.74 -4.30
CA TYR A 71 -25.44 -30.67 -4.77
C TYR A 71 -24.73 -29.31 -4.75
N THR A 72 -24.02 -29.01 -3.67
CA THR A 72 -23.19 -27.81 -3.53
C THR A 72 -22.10 -27.76 -4.62
N ALA A 73 -21.53 -28.92 -4.96
CA ALA A 73 -20.51 -29.00 -6.01
C ALA A 73 -21.08 -28.66 -7.39
N ILE A 74 -22.25 -29.23 -7.72
CA ILE A 74 -22.93 -29.01 -9.00
C ILE A 74 -23.36 -27.55 -9.12
N ILE A 75 -24.11 -27.05 -8.13
CA ILE A 75 -24.73 -25.73 -8.18
C ILE A 75 -23.66 -24.63 -8.01
N GLY A 76 -22.76 -24.79 -7.04
CA GLY A 76 -21.69 -23.84 -6.77
C GLY A 76 -20.78 -23.65 -7.98
N ALA A 77 -20.32 -24.73 -8.61
CA ALA A 77 -19.45 -24.63 -9.78
C ALA A 77 -20.16 -24.00 -10.98
N PHE A 78 -21.45 -24.30 -11.18
CA PHE A 78 -22.23 -23.76 -12.29
C PHE A 78 -22.44 -22.25 -12.17
N PHE A 79 -23.02 -21.79 -11.06
CA PHE A 79 -23.31 -20.36 -10.87
C PHE A 79 -22.04 -19.54 -10.61
N GLY A 80 -21.07 -20.11 -9.89
CA GLY A 80 -19.77 -19.48 -9.67
C GLY A 80 -19.05 -19.19 -10.99
N ALA A 81 -19.09 -20.11 -11.96
CA ALA A 81 -18.44 -19.93 -13.25
C ALA A 81 -19.14 -18.93 -14.18
N LEU A 82 -20.48 -18.92 -14.18
CA LEU A 82 -21.25 -18.05 -15.07
C LEU A 82 -21.18 -16.58 -14.67
N TRP A 83 -21.06 -16.29 -13.37
CA TRP A 83 -21.00 -14.94 -12.84
C TRP A 83 -19.63 -14.52 -12.28
N GLY A 84 -18.72 -15.44 -11.94
CA GLY A 84 -17.40 -15.16 -11.32
C GLY A 84 -16.29 -14.84 -12.32
N SER A 85 -15.38 -13.91 -11.98
CA SER A 85 -14.39 -13.26 -12.87
C SER A 85 -13.35 -14.20 -13.47
N SER A 86 -12.93 -15.22 -12.74
CA SER A 86 -11.80 -16.06 -13.11
C SER A 86 -12.15 -17.13 -14.15
N ASP A 87 -11.24 -17.36 -15.08
CA ASP A 87 -11.36 -18.39 -16.12
C ASP A 87 -11.16 -19.82 -15.58
N GLN A 88 -10.38 -19.99 -14.51
CA GLN A 88 -9.99 -21.33 -14.01
C GLN A 88 -10.56 -21.68 -12.64
N LEU A 89 -11.11 -20.70 -11.92
CA LEU A 89 -11.59 -20.89 -10.56
C LEU A 89 -12.75 -21.88 -10.51
N LEU A 90 -12.71 -22.78 -9.53
CA LEU A 90 -13.81 -23.69 -9.27
C LEU A 90 -14.41 -23.45 -7.87
N THR A 91 -15.70 -23.14 -7.86
CA THR A 91 -16.50 -22.96 -6.65
C THR A 91 -17.15 -24.27 -6.24
N GLY A 92 -17.12 -24.59 -4.95
CA GLY A 92 -17.72 -25.81 -4.42
C GLY A 92 -17.56 -25.91 -2.90
N PRO A 93 -17.90 -27.06 -2.30
CA PRO A 93 -17.65 -27.27 -0.88
C PRO A 93 -16.15 -27.26 -0.59
N THR A 94 -15.78 -26.75 0.58
CA THR A 94 -14.38 -26.68 1.02
C THR A 94 -14.26 -27.04 2.49
N ASN A 95 -13.15 -27.68 2.87
CA ASN A 95 -12.89 -28.08 4.26
C ASN A 95 -13.09 -26.93 5.26
N ALA A 96 -12.55 -25.75 4.96
CA ALA A 96 -12.61 -24.59 5.84
C ALA A 96 -14.05 -24.12 6.08
N LEU A 97 -14.85 -24.01 5.01
CA LEU A 97 -16.25 -23.61 5.14
C LEU A 97 -17.08 -24.71 5.80
N SER A 98 -16.84 -25.99 5.49
CA SER A 98 -17.54 -27.11 6.13
C SER A 98 -17.41 -27.10 7.65
N LEU A 99 -16.18 -26.88 8.17
CA LEU A 99 -15.94 -26.76 9.62
C LEU A 99 -16.60 -25.52 10.22
N LEU A 100 -16.61 -24.39 9.50
CA LEU A 100 -17.27 -23.17 9.97
C LEU A 100 -18.79 -23.31 9.97
N VAL A 101 -19.37 -23.99 8.98
CA VAL A 101 -20.79 -24.32 8.94
C VAL A 101 -21.14 -25.22 10.14
N LEU A 102 -20.37 -26.29 10.38
CA LEU A 102 -20.56 -27.12 11.56
C LEU A 102 -20.50 -26.30 12.85
N GLY A 103 -19.43 -25.53 13.06
CA GLY A 103 -19.26 -24.74 14.27
C GLY A 103 -20.31 -23.63 14.46
N SER A 104 -20.88 -23.11 13.36
CA SER A 104 -21.94 -22.10 13.41
C SER A 104 -23.31 -22.71 13.74
N LEU A 105 -23.52 -23.99 13.44
CA LEU A 105 -24.81 -24.65 13.59
C LEU A 105 -24.87 -25.57 14.82
N SER A 106 -23.76 -26.23 15.17
CA SER A 106 -23.71 -27.26 16.23
C SER A 106 -24.00 -26.72 17.63
N SER A 107 -23.84 -25.41 17.84
CA SER A 107 -24.19 -24.75 19.10
C SER A 107 -25.69 -24.51 19.24
N MET A 108 -26.45 -24.57 18.14
CA MET A 108 -27.86 -24.20 18.09
C MET A 108 -28.77 -25.36 17.74
N PHE A 109 -28.30 -26.29 16.90
CA PHE A 109 -29.06 -27.42 16.40
C PHE A 109 -28.29 -28.72 16.64
N PRO A 110 -28.93 -29.78 17.14
CA PRO A 110 -28.33 -31.10 17.19
C PRO A 110 -28.00 -31.58 15.77
N SER A 111 -26.78 -32.09 15.57
CA SER A 111 -26.36 -32.62 14.27
C SER A 111 -27.28 -33.73 13.75
N GLY A 112 -27.38 -33.85 12.43
CA GLY A 112 -28.16 -34.91 11.78
C GLY A 112 -29.67 -34.71 11.81
N THR A 113 -30.17 -33.67 12.49
CA THR A 113 -31.59 -33.31 12.48
C THR A 113 -31.99 -32.61 11.17
N ASN A 114 -33.27 -32.69 10.81
CA ASN A 114 -33.78 -31.98 9.64
C ASN A 114 -33.68 -30.44 9.81
N GLU A 115 -33.75 -29.95 11.05
CA GLU A 115 -33.55 -28.53 11.39
C GLU A 115 -32.11 -28.09 11.09
N PHE A 116 -31.10 -28.88 11.49
CA PHE A 116 -29.70 -28.62 11.17
C PHE A 116 -29.45 -28.51 9.66
N ILE A 117 -30.05 -29.44 8.89
CA ILE A 117 -29.96 -29.47 7.42
C ILE A 117 -30.60 -28.22 6.80
N ILE A 118 -31.78 -27.81 7.27
CA ILE A 118 -32.49 -26.60 6.79
C ILE A 118 -31.70 -25.34 7.16
N ALA A 119 -31.17 -25.28 8.38
CA ALA A 119 -30.35 -24.16 8.85
C ALA A 119 -29.07 -24.02 8.03
N ALA A 120 -28.42 -25.12 7.63
CA ALA A 120 -27.25 -25.09 6.74
C ALA A 120 -27.57 -24.51 5.35
N GLY A 121 -28.72 -24.85 4.78
CA GLY A 121 -29.21 -24.27 3.53
C GLY A 121 -29.50 -22.76 3.66
N LEU A 122 -30.17 -22.35 4.74
CA LEU A 122 -30.45 -20.93 5.02
C LEU A 122 -29.17 -20.14 5.25
N LEU A 123 -28.23 -20.68 6.02
CA LEU A 123 -26.91 -20.11 6.25
C LEU A 123 -26.18 -19.85 4.92
N ALA A 124 -26.26 -20.79 3.96
CA ALA A 124 -25.69 -20.62 2.63
C ALA A 124 -26.34 -19.44 1.86
N VAL A 125 -27.66 -19.28 1.94
CA VAL A 125 -28.37 -18.15 1.34
C VAL A 125 -27.92 -16.82 1.97
N MET A 126 -27.79 -16.77 3.29
CA MET A 126 -27.31 -15.58 4.01
C MET A 126 -25.87 -15.24 3.64
N VAL A 127 -24.99 -16.25 3.61
CA VAL A 127 -23.59 -16.13 3.15
C VAL A 127 -23.55 -15.52 1.76
N GLY A 128 -24.32 -16.09 0.83
CA GLY A 128 -24.35 -15.61 -0.55
C GLY A 128 -24.92 -14.19 -0.68
N THR A 129 -25.89 -13.84 0.16
CA THR A 129 -26.46 -12.49 0.22
C THR A 129 -25.41 -11.47 0.68
N PHE A 130 -24.66 -11.76 1.75
CA PHE A 130 -23.56 -10.90 2.21
C PHE A 130 -22.48 -10.74 1.15
N GLN A 131 -22.07 -11.83 0.49
CA GLN A 131 -21.06 -11.79 -0.57
C GLN A 131 -21.53 -10.98 -1.79
N LEU A 132 -22.79 -11.14 -2.19
CA LEU A 132 -23.39 -10.35 -3.26
C LEU A 132 -23.40 -8.86 -2.91
N VAL A 133 -23.85 -8.50 -1.70
CA VAL A 133 -23.84 -7.11 -1.23
C VAL A 133 -22.42 -6.53 -1.20
N MET A 134 -21.44 -7.28 -0.69
CA MET A 134 -20.03 -6.84 -0.67
C MET A 134 -19.45 -6.64 -2.09
N GLY A 135 -19.81 -7.52 -3.03
CA GLY A 135 -19.42 -7.38 -4.44
C GLY A 135 -20.02 -6.13 -5.09
N LEU A 136 -21.32 -5.89 -4.87
CA LEU A 136 -22.02 -4.70 -5.38
C LEU A 136 -21.51 -3.40 -4.73
N ALA A 137 -21.14 -3.45 -3.45
CA ALA A 137 -20.53 -2.33 -2.72
C ALA A 137 -19.05 -2.08 -3.07
N ARG A 138 -18.48 -2.87 -3.99
CA ARG A 138 -17.09 -2.77 -4.47
C ARG A 138 -16.02 -2.96 -3.40
N LEU A 139 -16.29 -3.82 -2.41
CA LEU A 139 -15.35 -4.11 -1.32
C LEU A 139 -14.18 -5.03 -1.73
N GLY A 140 -14.12 -5.48 -2.98
CA GLY A 140 -13.02 -6.28 -3.54
C GLY A 140 -11.70 -5.50 -3.73
N LEU A 141 -11.66 -4.20 -3.44
CA LEU A 141 -10.46 -3.36 -3.57
C LEU A 141 -9.32 -3.80 -2.64
N LEU A 142 -9.65 -4.27 -1.43
CA LEU A 142 -8.66 -4.69 -0.42
C LEU A 142 -7.77 -5.84 -0.92
N ILE A 143 -8.27 -6.63 -1.88
CA ILE A 143 -7.54 -7.74 -2.48
C ILE A 143 -6.40 -7.24 -3.36
N ASN A 144 -6.44 -6.01 -3.88
CA ASN A 144 -5.38 -5.46 -4.75
C ASN A 144 -4.03 -5.27 -4.04
N PHE A 145 -3.99 -5.31 -2.71
CA PHE A 145 -2.77 -5.14 -1.91
C PHE A 145 -1.95 -6.43 -1.65
N VAL A 146 -2.38 -7.59 -2.15
CA VAL A 146 -1.60 -8.84 -2.08
C VAL A 146 -0.35 -8.75 -2.98
N SER A 147 0.85 -8.56 -2.45
CA SER A 147 2.05 -8.52 -3.30
C SER A 147 2.31 -9.86 -4.01
N HIS A 148 3.09 -9.82 -5.09
CA HIS A 148 3.52 -11.03 -5.80
C HIS A 148 4.24 -12.02 -4.87
N SER A 149 5.00 -11.50 -3.91
CA SER A 149 5.72 -12.25 -2.87
C SER A 149 4.78 -13.09 -2.00
N VAL A 150 3.61 -12.54 -1.63
CA VAL A 150 2.58 -13.26 -0.87
C VAL A 150 2.04 -14.43 -1.69
N ILE A 151 1.75 -14.22 -2.97
CA ILE A 151 1.21 -15.25 -3.87
C ILE A 151 2.17 -16.43 -3.99
N VAL A 152 3.46 -16.17 -4.22
CA VAL A 152 4.49 -17.22 -4.37
C VAL A 152 4.68 -17.98 -3.06
N GLY A 153 4.72 -17.27 -1.92
CA GLY A 153 4.81 -17.88 -0.58
C GLY A 153 3.61 -18.78 -0.27
N PHE A 154 2.40 -18.27 -0.50
CA PHE A 154 1.15 -19.00 -0.30
C PHE A 154 1.05 -20.24 -1.20
N ALA A 155 1.29 -20.10 -2.51
CA ALA A 155 1.22 -21.21 -3.45
C ALA A 155 2.19 -22.34 -3.10
N THR A 156 3.40 -21.97 -2.67
CA THR A 156 4.43 -22.93 -2.22
C THR A 156 3.98 -23.66 -0.94
N GLY A 157 3.49 -22.92 0.05
CA GLY A 157 3.00 -23.50 1.31
C GLY A 157 1.81 -24.43 1.10
N ALA A 158 0.84 -24.00 0.29
CA ALA A 158 -0.32 -24.81 -0.04
C ALA A 158 0.07 -26.08 -0.83
N GLY A 159 1.02 -25.99 -1.76
CA GLY A 159 1.56 -27.15 -2.47
C GLY A 159 2.21 -28.17 -1.51
N ILE A 160 3.02 -27.71 -0.55
CA ILE A 160 3.63 -28.59 0.47
C ILE A 160 2.55 -29.25 1.32
N LEU A 161 1.57 -28.48 1.81
CA LEU A 161 0.52 -28.98 2.68
C LEU A 161 -0.38 -30.00 1.97
N ILE A 162 -0.76 -29.73 0.72
CA ILE A 162 -1.52 -30.69 -0.11
C ILE A 162 -0.70 -31.97 -0.25
N GLY A 163 0.57 -31.87 -0.66
CA GLY A 163 1.44 -33.04 -0.82
C GLY A 163 1.48 -33.91 0.43
N LEU A 164 1.62 -33.29 1.61
CA LEU A 164 1.67 -34.01 2.88
C LEU A 164 0.31 -34.63 3.26
N LYS A 165 -0.80 -33.90 3.13
CA LYS A 165 -2.14 -34.42 3.47
C LYS A 165 -2.58 -35.57 2.57
N GLN A 166 -2.07 -35.63 1.34
CA GLN A 166 -2.36 -36.72 0.42
C GLN A 166 -1.55 -38.01 0.71
N ILE A 167 -0.53 -37.98 1.59
CA ILE A 167 0.20 -39.20 1.99
C ILE A 167 -0.73 -40.20 2.69
N GLY A 168 -1.69 -39.71 3.49
CA GLY A 168 -2.66 -40.57 4.19
C GLY A 168 -3.44 -41.46 3.23
N PRO A 169 -4.26 -40.89 2.33
CA PRO A 169 -5.02 -41.68 1.36
C PRO A 169 -4.14 -42.46 0.37
N LEU A 170 -2.91 -42.02 0.09
CA LEU A 170 -1.95 -42.75 -0.77
C LEU A 170 -1.52 -44.08 -0.15
N LEU A 171 -1.33 -44.12 1.18
CA LEU A 171 -0.83 -45.27 1.94
C LEU A 171 -1.92 -46.01 2.75
N HIS A 172 -3.17 -45.57 2.65
CA HIS A 172 -4.28 -46.03 3.49
C HIS A 172 -4.04 -45.76 4.99
N LEU A 173 -3.61 -44.54 5.33
CA LEU A 173 -3.40 -44.10 6.70
C LEU A 173 -4.45 -43.05 7.09
N SER A 174 -4.97 -43.15 8.31
CA SER A 174 -5.97 -42.25 8.88
C SER A 174 -5.39 -41.55 10.10
N PHE A 175 -5.32 -40.22 10.06
CA PHE A 175 -4.84 -39.41 11.16
C PHE A 175 -5.44 -37.99 11.09
N PRO A 176 -5.69 -37.33 12.25
CA PRO A 176 -6.03 -35.91 12.27
C PRO A 176 -4.85 -35.10 11.70
N SER A 177 -5.15 -34.13 10.83
CA SER A 177 -4.11 -33.38 10.11
C SER A 177 -4.56 -31.97 9.75
N ASP A 178 -4.82 -31.13 10.75
CA ASP A 178 -5.23 -29.75 10.49
C ASP A 178 -4.02 -28.89 10.07
N ASN A 179 -2.91 -29.01 10.80
CA ASN A 179 -1.66 -28.27 10.57
C ASN A 179 -0.49 -29.19 10.15
N LEU A 180 0.64 -28.58 9.73
CA LEU A 180 1.85 -29.31 9.33
C LEU A 180 2.35 -30.29 10.41
N PHE A 181 2.34 -29.86 11.67
CA PHE A 181 2.91 -30.64 12.77
C PHE A 181 2.11 -31.93 13.01
N GLU A 182 0.78 -31.81 13.09
CA GLU A 182 -0.12 -32.96 13.21
C GLU A 182 -0.02 -33.89 11.99
N ALA A 183 0.06 -33.33 10.79
CA ALA A 183 0.19 -34.13 9.58
C ALA A 183 1.51 -34.92 9.55
N VAL A 184 2.66 -34.29 9.88
CA VAL A 184 3.95 -34.98 9.95
C VAL A 184 3.96 -36.03 11.06
N ARG A 185 3.51 -35.68 12.26
CA ARG A 185 3.42 -36.60 13.41
C ARG A 185 2.50 -37.78 13.10
N GLY A 186 1.34 -37.52 12.48
CA GLY A 186 0.38 -38.53 12.06
C GLY A 186 0.97 -39.51 11.06
N VAL A 187 1.64 -39.00 10.01
CA VAL A 187 2.34 -39.83 9.03
C VAL A 187 3.42 -40.67 9.70
N LEU A 188 4.29 -40.10 10.52
CA LEU A 188 5.39 -40.83 11.17
C LEU A 188 4.89 -41.90 12.15
N ALA A 189 3.84 -41.59 12.92
CA ALA A 189 3.27 -42.52 13.90
C ALA A 189 2.52 -43.69 13.25
N THR A 190 1.86 -43.44 12.11
CA THR A 190 1.03 -44.45 11.42
C THR A 190 1.73 -45.13 10.26
N LEU A 191 2.94 -44.71 9.88
CA LEU A 191 3.71 -45.29 8.77
C LEU A 191 3.81 -46.84 8.81
N PRO A 192 4.02 -47.48 9.98
CA PRO A 192 4.07 -48.95 10.05
C PRO A 192 2.74 -49.65 9.71
N GLN A 193 1.61 -48.93 9.75
CA GLN A 193 0.26 -49.45 9.49
C GLN A 193 -0.14 -49.36 8.01
N THR A 194 0.84 -49.11 7.12
CA THR A 194 0.59 -48.95 5.68
C THR A 194 -0.06 -50.19 5.08
N HIS A 195 -1.14 -50.01 4.32
CA HIS A 195 -1.75 -51.09 3.55
C HIS A 195 -0.98 -51.31 2.23
N PRO A 196 -0.26 -52.43 2.05
CA PRO A 196 0.70 -52.60 0.96
C PRO A 196 0.04 -52.57 -0.42
N ALA A 197 -1.15 -53.17 -0.57
CA ALA A 197 -1.87 -53.16 -1.85
C ALA A 197 -2.29 -51.74 -2.27
N THR A 198 -2.74 -50.93 -1.29
CA THR A 198 -3.10 -49.53 -1.54
C THR A 198 -1.87 -48.69 -1.88
N ALA A 199 -0.76 -48.91 -1.18
CA ALA A 199 0.50 -48.22 -1.45
C ALA A 199 1.04 -48.54 -2.85
N VAL A 200 1.01 -49.81 -3.28
CA VAL A 200 1.40 -50.20 -4.65
C VAL A 200 0.51 -49.54 -5.69
N LEU A 201 -0.81 -49.54 -5.50
CA LEU A 201 -1.75 -48.88 -6.42
C LEU A 201 -1.52 -47.37 -6.48
N GLY A 202 -1.32 -46.72 -5.32
CA GLY A 202 -1.08 -45.27 -5.21
C GLY A 202 0.25 -44.84 -5.82
N ILE A 203 1.34 -45.49 -5.45
CA ILE A 203 2.69 -45.21 -5.99
C ILE A 203 2.73 -45.54 -7.49
N GLY A 204 2.14 -46.66 -7.91
CA GLY A 204 2.02 -47.03 -9.32
C GLY A 204 1.25 -45.97 -10.11
N SER A 205 0.13 -45.48 -9.57
CA SER A 205 -0.64 -44.37 -10.15
C SER A 205 0.19 -43.08 -10.25
N MET A 206 0.97 -42.76 -9.22
CA MET A 206 1.86 -41.59 -9.20
C MET A 206 2.94 -41.66 -10.28
N LEU A 207 3.62 -42.80 -10.36
CA LEU A 207 4.62 -43.07 -11.40
C LEU A 207 4.02 -42.97 -12.79
N PHE A 208 2.83 -43.55 -12.99
CA PHE A 208 2.11 -43.50 -14.26
C PHE A 208 1.78 -42.06 -14.67
N VAL A 209 1.29 -41.21 -13.77
CA VAL A 209 1.06 -39.78 -14.03
C VAL A 209 2.37 -39.09 -14.46
N ILE A 210 3.46 -39.30 -13.73
CA ILE A 210 4.77 -38.67 -13.99
C ILE A 210 5.32 -39.10 -15.36
N ILE A 211 5.26 -40.39 -15.67
CA ILE A 211 5.73 -40.96 -16.95
C ILE A 211 4.88 -40.38 -18.09
N LEU A 212 3.56 -40.38 -17.95
CA LEU A 212 2.65 -39.91 -18.98
C LEU A 212 2.80 -38.39 -19.22
N GLN A 213 3.04 -37.60 -18.16
CA GLN A 213 3.37 -36.18 -18.26
C GLN A 213 4.64 -35.92 -19.08
N ARG A 214 5.63 -36.80 -19.01
CA ARG A 214 6.87 -36.66 -19.80
C ARG A 214 6.72 -37.14 -21.24
N VAL A 215 6.04 -38.26 -21.47
CA VAL A 215 5.97 -38.88 -22.79
C VAL A 215 4.87 -38.26 -23.65
N LYS A 216 3.69 -38.01 -23.08
CA LYS A 216 2.52 -37.45 -23.79
C LYS A 216 1.85 -36.35 -22.95
N PRO A 217 2.49 -35.18 -22.78
CA PRO A 217 1.96 -34.08 -21.96
C PRO A 217 0.60 -33.55 -22.41
N ARG A 218 0.18 -33.83 -23.64
CA ARG A 218 -1.12 -33.42 -24.22
C ARG A 218 -2.30 -34.29 -23.78
N LEU A 219 -2.06 -35.43 -23.14
CA LEU A 219 -3.13 -36.30 -22.66
C LEU A 219 -3.64 -35.84 -21.28
N PRO A 220 -4.89 -36.14 -20.93
CA PRO A 220 -5.46 -35.84 -19.61
C PRO A 220 -4.91 -36.83 -18.56
N ASN A 221 -3.65 -36.63 -18.16
CA ASN A 221 -2.88 -37.65 -17.44
C ASN A 221 -3.56 -38.12 -16.15
N GLY A 222 -4.15 -37.19 -15.39
CA GLY A 222 -4.90 -37.51 -14.17
C GLY A 222 -6.12 -38.38 -14.45
N LEU A 223 -6.93 -38.02 -15.45
CA LEU A 223 -8.13 -38.77 -15.83
C LEU A 223 -7.79 -40.19 -16.30
N LEU A 224 -6.79 -40.34 -17.17
CA LEU A 224 -6.38 -41.65 -17.67
C LEU A 224 -5.90 -42.54 -16.51
N THR A 225 -5.14 -41.98 -15.58
CA THR A 225 -4.68 -42.67 -14.37
C THR A 225 -5.86 -43.15 -13.53
N MET A 226 -6.85 -42.27 -13.30
CA MET A 226 -8.03 -42.60 -12.50
C MET A 226 -8.88 -43.70 -13.16
N ILE A 227 -9.11 -43.63 -14.47
CA ILE A 227 -9.86 -44.66 -15.21
C ILE A 227 -9.14 -46.01 -15.13
N LEU A 228 -7.82 -46.03 -15.39
CA LEU A 228 -7.03 -47.26 -15.34
C LEU A 228 -6.98 -47.84 -13.92
N ALA A 229 -6.81 -47.00 -12.90
CA ALA A 229 -6.81 -47.43 -11.51
C ALA A 229 -8.16 -48.03 -11.09
N SER A 230 -9.28 -47.39 -11.45
CA SER A 230 -10.63 -47.94 -11.23
C SER A 230 -10.83 -49.26 -11.94
N LEU A 231 -10.34 -49.40 -13.17
CA LEU A 231 -10.43 -50.65 -13.93
C LEU A 231 -9.65 -51.77 -13.25
N VAL A 232 -8.44 -51.49 -12.75
CA VAL A 232 -7.63 -52.46 -12.00
C VAL A 232 -8.33 -52.89 -10.72
N VAL A 233 -8.88 -51.93 -9.95
CA VAL A 233 -9.64 -52.22 -8.73
C VAL A 233 -10.85 -53.10 -9.02
N TYR A 234 -11.61 -52.79 -10.08
CA TYR A 234 -12.77 -53.55 -10.50
C TYR A 234 -12.42 -54.98 -10.94
N LEU A 235 -11.45 -55.13 -11.85
CA LEU A 235 -11.09 -56.44 -12.43
C LEU A 235 -10.49 -57.39 -11.39
N LEU A 236 -9.72 -56.85 -10.44
CA LEU A 236 -9.08 -57.63 -9.38
C LEU A 236 -9.90 -57.68 -8.08
N ALA A 237 -11.12 -57.11 -8.09
CA ALA A 237 -12.02 -57.00 -6.94
C ALA A 237 -11.31 -56.46 -5.66
N LEU A 238 -10.42 -55.49 -5.84
CA LEU A 238 -9.58 -54.97 -4.75
C LEU A 238 -10.37 -54.14 -3.73
N ASP A 239 -11.56 -53.66 -4.10
CA ASP A 239 -12.52 -53.03 -3.20
C ASP A 239 -12.91 -53.98 -2.05
N LYS A 240 -12.98 -55.29 -2.33
CA LYS A 240 -13.26 -56.33 -1.33
C LYS A 240 -12.02 -56.70 -0.48
N ASN A 241 -10.84 -56.34 -0.96
CA ASN A 241 -9.55 -56.64 -0.31
C ASN A 241 -9.03 -55.44 0.50
N GLY A 242 -9.92 -54.55 0.97
CA GLY A 242 -9.56 -53.43 1.84
C GLY A 242 -8.96 -52.22 1.13
N ILE A 243 -9.08 -52.08 -0.20
CA ILE A 243 -8.78 -50.81 -0.86
C ILE A 243 -9.94 -49.84 -0.70
N ASP A 244 -9.62 -48.67 -0.14
CA ASP A 244 -10.54 -47.56 0.02
C ASP A 244 -10.99 -46.97 -1.33
N VAL A 245 -12.29 -47.09 -1.61
CA VAL A 245 -12.98 -46.52 -2.77
C VAL A 245 -14.01 -45.47 -2.35
N ILE A 246 -14.61 -44.77 -3.31
CA ILE A 246 -15.64 -43.74 -3.03
C ILE A 246 -16.91 -44.35 -2.44
N GLY A 247 -17.35 -45.51 -2.95
CA GLY A 247 -18.61 -46.13 -2.55
C GLY A 247 -19.85 -45.60 -3.28
N GLN A 248 -21.04 -45.95 -2.79
CA GLN A 248 -22.30 -45.66 -3.49
C GLN A 248 -22.62 -44.17 -3.52
N LEU A 249 -22.93 -43.66 -4.72
CA LEU A 249 -23.37 -42.28 -4.92
C LEU A 249 -24.91 -42.20 -4.98
N PRO A 250 -25.52 -41.12 -4.43
CA PRO A 250 -26.95 -40.86 -4.58
C PRO A 250 -27.32 -40.69 -6.05
N ARG A 251 -28.53 -41.14 -6.44
CA ARG A 251 -29.06 -40.99 -7.81
C ARG A 251 -30.27 -40.07 -7.85
N SER A 252 -30.06 -38.79 -7.60
CA SER A 252 -31.13 -37.77 -7.56
C SER A 252 -30.68 -36.47 -8.20
N PHE A 253 -31.61 -35.66 -8.70
CA PHE A 253 -31.29 -34.29 -9.07
C PHE A 253 -31.27 -33.40 -7.80
N PRO A 254 -30.46 -32.32 -7.72
CA PRO A 254 -30.52 -31.38 -6.59
C PRO A 254 -31.95 -30.83 -6.41
N PRO A 255 -32.67 -31.20 -5.34
CA PRO A 255 -34.06 -30.79 -5.19
C PRO A 255 -34.14 -29.35 -4.69
N PHE A 256 -35.15 -28.62 -5.17
CA PHE A 256 -35.46 -27.30 -4.63
C PHE A 256 -36.02 -27.45 -3.21
N LYS A 257 -35.46 -26.70 -2.25
CA LYS A 257 -35.85 -26.72 -0.85
C LYS A 257 -36.51 -25.40 -0.47
N GLN A 258 -37.67 -25.49 0.18
CA GLN A 258 -38.27 -24.33 0.83
C GLN A 258 -37.51 -24.05 2.13
N LEU A 259 -36.88 -22.88 2.19
CA LEU A 259 -36.12 -22.41 3.35
C LEU A 259 -36.93 -21.34 4.11
N PRO A 260 -36.81 -21.25 5.45
CA PRO A 260 -37.52 -20.26 6.26
C PRO A 260 -36.87 -18.87 6.14
N ILE A 261 -36.89 -18.28 4.93
CA ILE A 261 -36.27 -16.98 4.63
C ILE A 261 -36.97 -15.77 5.27
N PHE A 262 -38.13 -15.98 5.88
CA PHE A 262 -38.90 -14.95 6.59
C PHE A 262 -38.85 -15.10 8.12
N ASP A 263 -38.15 -16.12 8.62
CA ASP A 263 -37.93 -16.31 10.05
C ASP A 263 -36.81 -15.37 10.52
N LEU A 264 -37.20 -14.16 10.93
CA LEU A 264 -36.27 -13.11 11.35
C LEU A 264 -35.47 -13.49 12.59
N ASP A 265 -36.05 -14.29 13.49
CA ASP A 265 -35.36 -14.75 14.69
C ASP A 265 -34.24 -15.72 14.29
N LEU A 266 -34.55 -16.73 13.46
CA LEU A 266 -33.53 -17.66 12.96
C LEU A 266 -32.43 -16.94 12.17
N ILE A 267 -32.79 -15.97 11.32
CA ILE A 267 -31.83 -15.14 10.57
C ILE A 267 -30.95 -14.33 11.52
N ALA A 268 -31.51 -13.72 12.56
CA ALA A 268 -30.75 -12.95 13.53
C ALA A 268 -29.71 -13.83 14.25
N HIS A 269 -30.10 -15.04 14.68
CA HIS A 269 -29.17 -15.97 15.35
C HIS A 269 -28.07 -16.48 14.42
N LEU A 270 -28.38 -16.78 13.15
CA LEU A 270 -27.41 -17.25 12.16
C LEU A 270 -26.53 -16.13 11.58
N SER A 271 -26.89 -14.86 11.77
CA SER A 271 -26.25 -13.71 11.10
C SER A 271 -24.75 -13.62 11.34
N SER A 272 -24.31 -13.80 12.59
CA SER A 272 -22.90 -13.75 12.97
C SER A 272 -22.09 -14.87 12.30
N GLY A 273 -22.61 -16.11 12.34
CA GLY A 273 -21.99 -17.26 11.68
C GLY A 273 -21.95 -17.09 10.16
N ALA A 274 -23.05 -16.63 9.55
CA ALA A 274 -23.13 -16.37 8.13
C ALA A 274 -22.14 -15.28 7.67
N LEU A 275 -21.99 -14.20 8.44
CA LEU A 275 -21.03 -13.14 8.13
C LEU A 275 -19.59 -13.67 8.21
N ALA A 276 -19.27 -14.47 9.23
CA ALA A 276 -17.96 -15.10 9.35
C ALA A 276 -17.66 -16.05 8.18
N VAL A 277 -18.60 -16.94 7.84
CA VAL A 277 -18.47 -17.85 6.69
C VAL A 277 -18.34 -17.08 5.37
N ALA A 278 -19.11 -16.00 5.20
CA ALA A 278 -19.03 -15.13 4.02
C ALA A 278 -17.67 -14.46 3.88
N ALA A 279 -17.18 -13.83 4.95
CA ALA A 279 -15.89 -13.15 4.96
C ALA A 279 -14.74 -14.13 4.66
N ILE A 280 -14.71 -15.28 5.34
CA ILE A 280 -13.69 -16.30 5.11
C ILE A 280 -13.76 -16.86 3.69
N GLY A 281 -14.97 -17.13 3.17
CA GLY A 281 -15.17 -17.59 1.79
C GLY A 281 -14.66 -16.59 0.75
N LEU A 282 -14.85 -15.28 0.98
CA LEU A 282 -14.32 -14.24 0.10
C LEU A 282 -12.80 -14.10 0.18
N VAL A 283 -12.23 -14.16 1.38
CA VAL A 283 -10.76 -14.14 1.57
C VAL A 283 -10.12 -15.33 0.85
N GLN A 284 -10.70 -16.52 0.99
CA GLN A 284 -10.24 -17.72 0.31
C GLN A 284 -10.36 -17.58 -1.21
N THR A 285 -11.51 -17.14 -1.71
CA THR A 285 -11.76 -16.92 -3.13
C THR A 285 -10.77 -15.91 -3.72
N ALA A 286 -10.59 -14.76 -3.06
CA ALA A 286 -9.66 -13.73 -3.46
C ALA A 286 -8.22 -14.24 -3.60
N ALA A 287 -7.76 -15.00 -2.60
CA ALA A 287 -6.42 -15.57 -2.58
C ALA A 287 -6.18 -16.50 -3.79
N ILE A 288 -7.14 -17.40 -4.04
CA ILE A 288 -7.02 -18.41 -5.08
C ILE A 288 -7.12 -17.74 -6.46
N SER A 289 -8.11 -16.87 -6.66
CA SER A 289 -8.29 -16.17 -7.93
C SER A 289 -7.08 -15.32 -8.28
N ARG A 290 -6.45 -14.65 -7.29
CA ARG A 290 -5.24 -13.87 -7.54
C ARG A 290 -4.02 -14.75 -7.82
N THR A 291 -3.91 -15.88 -7.14
CA THR A 291 -2.85 -16.87 -7.43
C THR A 291 -2.98 -17.39 -8.86
N MET A 292 -4.21 -17.68 -9.31
CA MET A 292 -4.46 -18.10 -10.68
C MET A 292 -4.18 -16.98 -11.69
N ALA A 293 -4.59 -15.75 -11.39
CA ALA A 293 -4.32 -14.61 -12.26
C ALA A 293 -2.82 -14.33 -12.42
N ALA A 294 -2.02 -14.53 -11.37
CA ALA A 294 -0.57 -14.43 -11.47
C ALA A 294 0.04 -15.53 -12.37
N GLN A 295 -0.54 -16.74 -12.39
CA GLN A 295 -0.08 -17.84 -13.23
C GLN A 295 -0.55 -17.74 -14.68
N THR A 296 -1.76 -17.22 -14.92
CA THR A 296 -2.38 -17.18 -16.26
C THR A 296 -2.23 -15.84 -16.95
N GLY A 297 -1.91 -14.77 -16.22
CA GLY A 297 -1.89 -13.39 -16.72
C GLY A 297 -3.28 -12.77 -16.93
N GLN A 298 -4.34 -13.43 -16.47
CA GLN A 298 -5.71 -12.93 -16.64
C GLN A 298 -5.96 -11.65 -15.81
N ARG A 299 -6.84 -10.78 -16.30
CA ARG A 299 -7.32 -9.61 -15.54
C ARG A 299 -8.54 -10.02 -14.72
N LEU A 300 -8.38 -10.02 -13.40
CA LEU A 300 -9.44 -10.39 -12.48
C LEU A 300 -10.19 -9.15 -11.97
N ASP A 301 -11.52 -9.17 -12.07
CA ASP A 301 -12.40 -8.25 -11.35
C ASP A 301 -12.86 -8.92 -10.04
N ASN A 302 -12.27 -8.49 -8.92
CA ASN A 302 -12.59 -9.05 -7.61
C ASN A 302 -14.05 -8.82 -7.19
N ASN A 303 -14.65 -7.69 -7.57
CA ASN A 303 -16.02 -7.38 -7.20
C ASN A 303 -16.98 -8.32 -7.94
N GLN A 304 -16.68 -8.56 -9.21
CA GLN A 304 -17.44 -9.51 -10.01
C GLN A 304 -17.26 -10.95 -9.51
N GLU A 305 -16.07 -11.32 -9.04
CA GLU A 305 -15.83 -12.60 -8.39
C GLU A 305 -16.71 -12.77 -7.14
N PHE A 306 -16.84 -11.72 -6.32
CA PHE A 306 -17.71 -11.74 -5.14
C PHE A 306 -19.19 -11.91 -5.50
N VAL A 307 -19.65 -11.26 -6.57
CA VAL A 307 -21.00 -11.47 -7.12
C VAL A 307 -21.20 -12.94 -7.53
N GLY A 308 -20.22 -13.53 -8.21
CA GLY A 308 -20.24 -14.94 -8.60
C GLY A 308 -20.34 -15.89 -7.41
N GLN A 309 -19.53 -15.69 -6.37
CA GLN A 309 -19.59 -16.48 -5.14
C GLN A 309 -20.92 -16.28 -4.39
N GLY A 310 -21.43 -15.04 -4.36
CA GLY A 310 -22.71 -14.72 -3.73
C GLY A 310 -23.88 -15.47 -4.37
N LEU A 311 -23.97 -15.43 -5.69
CA LEU A 311 -24.98 -16.17 -6.44
C LEU A 311 -24.80 -17.69 -6.29
N ALA A 312 -23.56 -18.19 -6.35
CA ALA A 312 -23.27 -19.61 -6.13
C ALA A 312 -23.80 -20.12 -4.78
N ASN A 313 -23.63 -19.33 -3.72
CA ASN A 313 -24.11 -19.67 -2.38
C ASN A 313 -25.63 -19.57 -2.24
N ILE A 314 -26.26 -18.50 -2.77
CA ILE A 314 -27.71 -18.35 -2.77
C ILE A 314 -28.38 -19.54 -3.45
N PHE A 315 -27.94 -19.88 -4.67
CA PHE A 315 -28.50 -21.00 -5.39
C PHE A 315 -28.16 -22.34 -4.73
N SER A 316 -26.94 -22.51 -4.18
CA SER A 316 -26.61 -23.74 -3.45
C SER A 316 -27.57 -23.98 -2.30
N GLY A 317 -27.90 -22.97 -1.48
CA GLY A 317 -28.87 -23.11 -0.41
C GLY A 317 -30.26 -23.54 -0.90
N PHE A 318 -30.80 -22.88 -1.93
CA PHE A 318 -32.12 -23.23 -2.49
C PHE A 318 -32.19 -24.61 -3.16
N PHE A 319 -31.07 -25.13 -3.66
CA PHE A 319 -30.99 -26.45 -4.29
C PHE A 319 -30.43 -27.53 -3.34
N SER A 320 -30.74 -27.41 -2.04
CA SER A 320 -30.38 -28.38 -0.99
C SER A 320 -28.87 -28.59 -0.79
N GLY A 321 -28.05 -27.62 -1.17
CA GLY A 321 -26.63 -27.53 -0.81
C GLY A 321 -26.40 -26.73 0.46
N TYR A 322 -25.13 -26.45 0.74
CA TYR A 322 -24.68 -25.61 1.85
C TYR A 322 -23.61 -24.62 1.37
N ALA A 323 -23.03 -23.85 2.30
CA ALA A 323 -22.08 -22.79 1.96
C ALA A 323 -20.84 -23.33 1.20
N CYS A 324 -20.46 -22.63 0.15
CA CYS A 324 -19.41 -22.96 -0.79
C CYS A 324 -18.45 -21.77 -1.01
N ALA A 325 -17.25 -22.07 -1.51
CA ALA A 325 -16.26 -21.07 -1.88
C ALA A 325 -15.34 -21.64 -2.96
N ALA A 326 -14.38 -20.84 -3.44
CA ALA A 326 -13.35 -21.36 -4.32
C ALA A 326 -12.48 -22.43 -3.63
N SER A 327 -12.19 -23.52 -4.34
CA SER A 327 -11.32 -24.60 -3.87
C SER A 327 -9.97 -24.56 -4.56
N PHE A 328 -8.89 -24.42 -3.79
CA PHE A 328 -7.54 -24.29 -4.35
C PHE A 328 -7.08 -25.56 -5.06
N SER A 329 -7.23 -26.74 -4.43
CA SER A 329 -6.81 -28.02 -5.02
C SER A 329 -7.55 -28.32 -6.34
N ILE A 330 -8.86 -28.04 -6.38
CA ILE A 330 -9.70 -28.29 -7.55
C ILE A 330 -9.34 -27.30 -8.67
N THR A 331 -9.19 -26.02 -8.34
CA THR A 331 -8.77 -24.97 -9.27
C THR A 331 -7.38 -25.26 -9.86
N ALA A 332 -6.43 -25.72 -9.04
CA ALA A 332 -5.09 -26.08 -9.49
C ALA A 332 -5.11 -27.27 -10.47
N VAL A 333 -5.96 -28.28 -10.22
CA VAL A 333 -6.18 -29.37 -11.17
C VAL A 333 -6.84 -28.87 -12.45
N ASN A 334 -7.85 -28.00 -12.34
CA ASN A 334 -8.54 -27.43 -13.50
C ASN A 334 -7.56 -26.70 -14.43
N PHE A 335 -6.71 -25.84 -13.86
CA PHE A 335 -5.64 -25.15 -14.59
C PHE A 335 -4.66 -26.14 -15.24
N LYS A 336 -4.18 -27.14 -14.50
CA LYS A 336 -3.25 -28.15 -15.04
C LYS A 336 -3.85 -29.08 -16.08
N ALA A 337 -5.16 -29.32 -16.01
CA ALA A 337 -5.89 -30.08 -17.01
C ALA A 337 -6.10 -29.27 -18.32
N GLY A 338 -5.71 -27.99 -18.32
CA GLY A 338 -5.69 -27.14 -19.49
C GLY A 338 -6.94 -26.28 -19.67
N ALA A 339 -7.71 -26.02 -18.60
CA ALA A 339 -8.86 -25.13 -18.66
C ALA A 339 -8.48 -23.72 -19.17
N ARG A 340 -9.26 -23.21 -20.12
CA ARG A 340 -9.03 -21.92 -20.79
C ARG A 340 -10.17 -20.95 -20.63
N SER A 341 -11.32 -21.39 -20.12
CA SER A 341 -12.47 -20.52 -19.87
C SER A 341 -13.27 -20.98 -18.64
N PRO A 342 -14.15 -20.11 -18.11
CA PRO A 342 -15.07 -20.48 -17.05
C PRO A 342 -15.99 -21.65 -17.42
N LEU A 343 -16.20 -21.92 -18.71
CA LEU A 343 -17.02 -23.06 -19.14
C LEU A 343 -16.42 -24.41 -18.72
N ALA A 344 -15.11 -24.50 -18.42
CA ALA A 344 -14.53 -25.71 -17.84
C ALA A 344 -15.20 -26.08 -16.49
N ALA A 345 -15.55 -25.09 -15.66
CA ALA A 345 -16.27 -25.30 -14.41
C ALA A 345 -17.76 -25.64 -14.65
N VAL A 346 -18.38 -25.05 -15.68
CA VAL A 346 -19.74 -25.45 -16.12
C VAL A 346 -19.75 -26.91 -16.57
N PHE A 347 -18.80 -27.33 -17.41
CA PHE A 347 -18.66 -28.74 -17.80
C PHE A 347 -18.38 -29.63 -16.60
N THR A 348 -17.55 -29.19 -15.65
CA THR A 348 -17.35 -29.92 -14.38
C THR A 348 -18.68 -30.19 -13.69
N SER A 349 -19.51 -29.17 -13.49
CA SER A 349 -20.84 -29.30 -12.88
C SER A 349 -21.72 -30.30 -13.63
N LEU A 350 -21.79 -30.19 -14.96
CA LEU A 350 -22.56 -31.11 -15.80
C LEU A 350 -22.04 -32.55 -15.72
N PHE A 351 -20.73 -32.77 -15.67
CA PHE A 351 -20.13 -34.09 -15.53
C PHE A 351 -20.32 -34.67 -14.14
N VAL A 352 -20.25 -33.87 -13.07
CA VAL A 352 -20.59 -34.32 -11.71
C VAL A 352 -22.05 -34.76 -11.66
N LEU A 353 -22.96 -33.97 -12.23
CA LEU A 353 -24.39 -34.31 -12.32
C LEU A 353 -24.61 -35.59 -13.15
N ALA A 354 -24.01 -35.68 -14.34
CA ALA A 354 -24.10 -36.87 -15.19
C ALA A 354 -23.49 -38.10 -14.50
N ALA A 355 -22.38 -37.95 -13.79
CA ALA A 355 -21.76 -39.03 -13.06
C ALA A 355 -22.65 -39.52 -11.91
N MET A 356 -23.30 -38.60 -11.20
CA MET A 356 -24.24 -38.91 -10.13
C MET A 356 -25.50 -39.64 -10.65
N LEU A 357 -25.99 -39.29 -11.84
CA LEU A 357 -27.20 -39.90 -12.41
C LEU A 357 -26.91 -41.21 -13.19
N LEU A 358 -25.81 -41.28 -13.95
CA LEU A 358 -25.53 -42.35 -14.91
C LEU A 358 -24.34 -43.23 -14.51
N LEU A 359 -23.28 -42.63 -13.97
CA LEU A 359 -22.01 -43.31 -13.69
C LEU A 359 -21.86 -43.73 -12.22
N ALA A 360 -22.89 -43.54 -11.38
CA ALA A 360 -22.87 -43.90 -9.95
C ALA A 360 -22.29 -45.30 -9.66
N PRO A 361 -22.64 -46.37 -10.40
CA PRO A 361 -22.05 -47.69 -10.14
C PRO A 361 -20.58 -47.81 -10.57
N LEU A 362 -20.12 -47.06 -11.58
CA LEU A 362 -18.70 -47.05 -11.98
C LEU A 362 -17.85 -46.19 -11.04
N ALA A 363 -18.36 -45.03 -10.64
CA ALA A 363 -17.68 -44.10 -9.74
C ALA A 363 -17.45 -44.71 -8.35
N ALA A 364 -18.27 -45.69 -7.95
CA ALA A 364 -18.11 -46.42 -6.71
C ALA A 364 -16.76 -47.15 -6.58
N TYR A 365 -16.11 -47.50 -7.71
CA TYR A 365 -14.82 -48.20 -7.74
C TYR A 365 -13.61 -47.28 -7.80
N LEU A 366 -13.78 -45.95 -7.78
CA LEU A 366 -12.65 -45.02 -7.87
C LEU A 366 -11.78 -45.11 -6.58
N PRO A 367 -10.49 -45.50 -6.69
CA PRO A 367 -9.64 -45.64 -5.52
C PRO A 367 -9.13 -44.29 -5.01
N ARG A 368 -9.22 -44.07 -3.70
CA ARG A 368 -8.73 -42.84 -3.04
C ARG A 368 -7.22 -42.65 -3.23
N ALA A 369 -6.45 -43.74 -3.30
CA ALA A 369 -5.00 -43.69 -3.51
C ALA A 369 -4.60 -43.12 -4.88
N ALA A 370 -5.36 -43.42 -5.95
CA ALA A 370 -5.07 -42.86 -7.28
C ALA A 370 -5.38 -41.35 -7.33
N LEU A 371 -6.43 -40.92 -6.62
CA LEU A 371 -6.75 -39.50 -6.46
C LEU A 371 -5.60 -38.76 -5.75
N ALA A 372 -5.14 -39.29 -4.62
CA ALA A 372 -4.02 -38.74 -3.87
C ALA A 372 -2.75 -38.64 -4.72
N ALA A 373 -2.45 -39.66 -5.52
CA ALA A 373 -1.32 -39.65 -6.43
C ALA A 373 -1.36 -38.48 -7.43
N VAL A 374 -2.52 -38.26 -8.07
CA VAL A 374 -2.71 -37.14 -9.00
C VAL A 374 -2.53 -35.80 -8.28
N LEU A 375 -3.10 -35.65 -7.09
CA LEU A 375 -3.03 -34.43 -6.28
C LEU A 375 -1.61 -34.11 -5.79
N ILE A 376 -0.80 -35.11 -5.44
CA ILE A 376 0.60 -34.91 -5.05
C ILE A 376 1.41 -34.37 -6.24
N VAL A 377 1.23 -34.95 -7.43
CA VAL A 377 1.93 -34.49 -8.64
C VAL A 377 1.47 -33.09 -9.04
N THR A 378 0.17 -32.76 -8.88
CA THR A 378 -0.31 -31.41 -9.15
C THR A 378 0.25 -30.41 -8.13
N ALA A 379 0.29 -30.76 -6.84
CA ALA A 379 0.83 -29.92 -5.78
C ALA A 379 2.32 -29.60 -5.96
N TYR A 380 3.13 -30.56 -6.41
CA TYR A 380 4.57 -30.34 -6.66
C TYR A 380 4.82 -29.21 -7.66
N GLY A 381 4.03 -29.14 -8.74
CA GLY A 381 4.21 -28.08 -9.74
C GLY A 381 3.65 -26.71 -9.34
N MET A 382 3.11 -26.54 -8.13
CA MET A 382 2.75 -25.23 -7.58
C MET A 382 3.96 -24.50 -6.98
N ILE A 383 5.06 -25.24 -6.74
CA ILE A 383 6.29 -24.72 -6.16
C ILE A 383 7.16 -24.13 -7.27
N ASP A 384 7.06 -22.81 -7.49
CA ASP A 384 7.88 -22.10 -8.47
C ASP A 384 9.27 -21.74 -7.90
N ARG A 385 10.21 -22.68 -8.05
CA ARG A 385 11.60 -22.50 -7.59
C ARG A 385 12.31 -21.33 -8.28
N LYS A 386 11.92 -20.97 -9.52
CA LYS A 386 12.57 -19.88 -10.25
C LYS A 386 12.16 -18.54 -9.66
N GLU A 387 10.87 -18.37 -9.40
CA GLU A 387 10.34 -17.13 -8.84
C GLU A 387 10.76 -16.94 -7.38
N ILE A 388 10.77 -18.01 -6.56
CA ILE A 388 11.34 -17.97 -5.19
C ILE A 388 12.78 -17.44 -5.22
N LYS A 389 13.61 -17.95 -6.12
CA LYS A 389 15.01 -17.53 -6.25
C LYS A 389 15.14 -16.09 -6.75
N ARG A 390 14.23 -15.63 -7.62
CA ARG A 390 14.18 -14.24 -8.09
C ARG A 390 13.84 -13.30 -6.94
N ILE A 391 12.75 -13.54 -6.21
CA ILE A 391 12.32 -12.72 -5.08
C ILE A 391 13.43 -12.62 -4.03
N TRP A 392 14.07 -13.74 -3.71
CA TRP A 392 15.18 -13.80 -2.75
C TRP A 392 16.37 -12.91 -3.13
N ARG A 393 16.63 -12.74 -4.43
CA ARG A 393 17.74 -11.94 -4.95
C ARG A 393 17.38 -10.46 -5.16
N THR A 394 16.11 -10.13 -5.35
CA THR A 394 15.67 -8.77 -5.71
C THR A 394 15.49 -7.85 -4.50
N SER A 395 14.77 -8.29 -3.46
CA SER A 395 14.37 -7.41 -2.34
C SER A 395 14.24 -8.20 -1.05
N ARG A 396 15.02 -7.80 -0.03
CA ARG A 396 15.01 -8.46 1.29
C ARG A 396 13.62 -8.44 1.93
N GLY A 397 12.89 -7.33 1.80
CA GLY A 397 11.56 -7.22 2.39
C GLY A 397 10.51 -8.09 1.69
N ASP A 398 10.61 -8.22 0.37
CA ASP A 398 9.75 -9.14 -0.38
C ASP A 398 10.06 -10.60 -0.04
N ALA A 399 11.34 -10.93 0.15
CA ALA A 399 11.75 -12.26 0.60
C ALA A 399 11.21 -12.56 2.01
N VAL A 400 11.25 -11.60 2.94
CA VAL A 400 10.66 -11.75 4.29
C VAL A 400 9.15 -11.97 4.21
N ILE A 401 8.43 -11.19 3.41
CA ILE A 401 6.98 -11.37 3.22
C ILE A 401 6.66 -12.74 2.64
N MET A 402 7.41 -13.19 1.63
CA MET A 402 7.25 -14.52 1.03
C MET A 402 7.46 -15.64 2.04
N VAL A 403 8.53 -15.59 2.84
CA VAL A 403 8.82 -16.59 3.88
C VAL A 403 7.77 -16.55 4.99
N ALA A 404 7.40 -15.36 5.47
CA ALA A 404 6.37 -15.21 6.49
C ALA A 404 5.03 -15.80 6.01
N THR A 405 4.64 -15.54 4.76
CA THR A 405 3.43 -16.12 4.17
C THR A 405 3.53 -17.64 4.02
N LEU A 406 4.69 -18.16 3.58
CA LEU A 406 4.95 -19.59 3.48
C LEU A 406 4.80 -20.28 4.85
N LEU A 407 5.45 -19.75 5.88
CA LEU A 407 5.36 -20.28 7.24
C LEU A 407 3.93 -20.17 7.77
N ALA A 408 3.27 -19.02 7.60
CA ALA A 408 1.87 -18.85 7.99
C ALA A 408 0.96 -19.88 7.30
N THR A 409 1.21 -20.22 6.03
CA THR A 409 0.42 -21.23 5.29
C THR A 409 0.64 -22.65 5.83
N LEU A 410 1.82 -22.94 6.38
CA LEU A 410 2.14 -24.25 6.94
C LEU A 410 1.63 -24.43 8.39
N PHE A 411 1.61 -23.36 9.18
CA PHE A 411 1.28 -23.41 10.60
C PHE A 411 -0.14 -22.91 10.94
N LEU A 412 -0.72 -22.04 10.11
CA LEU A 412 -2.06 -21.49 10.29
C LEU A 412 -3.00 -22.01 9.20
N ARG A 413 -4.31 -21.76 9.35
CA ARG A 413 -5.29 -22.02 8.28
C ARG A 413 -4.98 -21.12 7.07
N LEU A 414 -5.21 -21.65 5.87
CA LEU A 414 -4.80 -21.03 4.60
C LEU A 414 -5.32 -19.58 4.44
N GLU A 415 -6.56 -19.33 4.87
CA GLU A 415 -7.20 -18.03 4.83
C GLU A 415 -6.46 -16.96 5.67
N PHE A 416 -5.98 -17.31 6.86
CA PHE A 416 -5.22 -16.39 7.72
C PHE A 416 -3.82 -16.13 7.18
N ALA A 417 -3.22 -17.12 6.53
CA ALA A 417 -1.89 -16.96 5.92
C ALA A 417 -1.88 -15.88 4.83
N VAL A 418 -2.91 -15.86 3.99
CA VAL A 418 -3.05 -14.84 2.94
C VAL A 418 -3.32 -13.48 3.55
N LEU A 419 -4.24 -13.38 4.52
CA LEU A 419 -4.54 -12.12 5.19
C LEU A 419 -3.29 -11.53 5.86
N MET A 420 -2.52 -12.36 6.56
CA MET A 420 -1.24 -11.95 7.16
C MET A 420 -0.27 -11.45 6.09
N GLY A 421 -0.15 -12.14 4.96
CA GLY A 421 0.69 -11.70 3.84
C GLY A 421 0.25 -10.35 3.26
N VAL A 422 -1.06 -10.13 3.08
CA VAL A 422 -1.62 -8.85 2.62
C VAL A 422 -1.34 -7.74 3.62
N LEU A 423 -1.60 -7.97 4.91
CA LEU A 423 -1.36 -7.00 5.96
C LEU A 423 0.14 -6.67 6.08
N ALA A 424 1.03 -7.66 5.97
CA ALA A 424 2.48 -7.44 5.97
C ALA A 424 2.93 -6.63 4.75
N SER A 425 2.38 -6.92 3.57
CA SER A 425 2.65 -6.16 2.33
C SER A 425 2.16 -4.72 2.44
N PHE A 426 0.96 -4.52 2.97
CA PHE A 426 0.37 -3.21 3.19
C PHE A 426 1.13 -2.40 4.25
N ALA A 427 1.47 -3.03 5.38
CA ALA A 427 2.28 -2.41 6.43
C ALA A 427 3.66 -1.99 5.92
N ARG A 428 4.32 -2.84 5.11
CA ARG A 428 5.59 -2.48 4.46
C ARG A 428 5.42 -1.31 3.51
N TYR A 429 4.37 -1.29 2.70
CA TYR A 429 4.08 -0.18 1.79
C TYR A 429 3.88 1.12 2.57
N ILE A 430 3.05 1.10 3.62
CA ILE A 430 2.85 2.26 4.50
C ILE A 430 4.16 2.71 5.13
N ALA A 431 4.96 1.79 5.68
CA ALA A 431 6.22 2.13 6.34
C ALA A 431 7.21 2.84 5.40
N ILE A 432 7.23 2.45 4.13
CA ILE A 432 8.05 3.10 3.10
C ILE A 432 7.48 4.47 2.73
N THR A 433 6.16 4.59 2.56
CA THR A 433 5.55 5.87 2.16
C THR A 433 5.42 6.87 3.30
N SER A 434 5.45 6.43 4.56
CA SER A 434 5.41 7.28 5.76
C SER A 434 6.75 7.96 6.05
N GLN A 435 7.83 7.52 5.41
CA GLN A 435 9.17 8.11 5.56
C GLN A 435 9.67 8.59 4.18
N PRO A 436 8.97 9.55 3.54
CA PRO A 436 9.44 10.09 2.28
C PRO A 436 10.80 10.78 2.49
N PRO A 437 11.77 10.58 1.58
CA PRO A 437 13.04 11.24 1.70
C PRO A 437 12.88 12.76 1.62
N VAL A 438 13.53 13.46 2.56
CA VAL A 438 13.73 14.91 2.54
C VAL A 438 15.22 15.16 2.50
N HIS A 439 15.67 15.81 1.43
CA HIS A 439 17.10 15.93 1.13
C HIS A 439 17.47 17.39 0.88
N SER A 440 18.58 17.83 1.49
CA SER A 440 19.21 19.11 1.16
C SER A 440 19.90 19.02 -0.21
N VAL A 441 19.58 19.95 -1.10
CA VAL A 441 20.09 19.93 -2.46
C VAL A 441 20.91 21.18 -2.76
N LEU A 442 21.96 20.97 -3.55
CA LEU A 442 22.84 22.02 -4.07
C LEU A 442 22.89 21.90 -5.60
N PRO A 443 23.22 22.97 -6.33
CA PRO A 443 23.49 22.86 -7.75
C PRO A 443 24.66 21.91 -8.02
N ASP A 444 24.61 21.24 -9.17
CA ASP A 444 25.74 20.57 -9.77
C ASP A 444 26.81 21.60 -10.20
N GLU A 445 27.93 21.12 -10.73
CA GLU A 445 29.09 21.98 -11.05
C GLU A 445 28.79 22.99 -12.17
N ASN A 446 27.83 22.67 -13.04
CA ASN A 446 27.39 23.52 -14.14
C ASN A 446 26.20 24.41 -13.77
N PHE A 447 25.67 24.30 -12.54
CA PHE A 447 24.47 25.02 -12.07
C PHE A 447 23.20 24.75 -12.89
N GLU A 448 23.07 23.55 -13.46
CA GLU A 448 21.92 23.14 -14.26
C GLU A 448 20.93 22.28 -13.46
N HIS A 449 21.44 21.42 -12.57
CA HIS A 449 20.63 20.47 -11.82
C HIS A 449 20.86 20.58 -10.32
N PHE A 450 19.80 20.41 -9.54
CA PHE A 450 19.91 20.26 -8.09
C PHE A 450 20.14 18.80 -7.72
N VAL A 451 21.21 18.53 -6.98
CA VAL A 451 21.64 17.20 -6.57
C VAL A 451 21.87 17.15 -5.05
N HIS A 452 21.53 16.03 -4.43
CA HIS A 452 21.84 15.77 -3.03
C HIS A 452 23.32 15.43 -2.89
N LYS A 453 24.11 16.33 -2.29
CA LYS A 453 25.55 16.17 -2.05
C LYS A 453 25.87 16.50 -0.58
N PRO A 454 25.72 15.55 0.35
CA PRO A 454 25.88 15.81 1.79
C PRO A 454 27.31 16.20 2.18
N GLU A 455 28.30 15.85 1.36
CA GLU A 455 29.71 16.18 1.60
C GLU A 455 30.05 17.65 1.25
N ARG A 456 29.22 18.33 0.45
CA ARG A 456 29.47 19.71 0.08
C ARG A 456 28.95 20.65 1.18
N PRO A 457 29.73 21.66 1.57
CA PRO A 457 29.25 22.62 2.55
C PRO A 457 28.07 23.41 1.95
N VAL A 458 27.06 23.68 2.77
CA VAL A 458 25.81 24.34 2.36
C VAL A 458 25.86 25.85 2.59
N CYS A 459 24.95 26.60 1.96
CA CYS A 459 24.82 28.04 2.20
C CYS A 459 24.39 28.28 3.66
N PRO A 460 25.05 29.19 4.40
CA PRO A 460 24.70 29.46 5.79
C PRO A 460 23.40 30.26 5.93
N GLN A 461 22.84 30.86 4.87
CA GLN A 461 21.63 31.69 4.94
C GLN A 461 20.38 31.03 4.33
N LEU A 462 20.57 30.13 3.36
CA LEU A 462 19.49 29.52 2.59
C LEU A 462 19.61 27.99 2.61
N GLY A 463 18.60 27.33 3.17
CA GLY A 463 18.38 25.89 3.01
C GLY A 463 17.53 25.63 1.76
N VAL A 464 17.90 24.64 0.95
CA VAL A 464 17.07 24.19 -0.19
C VAL A 464 16.78 22.72 0.00
N LEU A 465 15.53 22.39 0.33
CA LEU A 465 15.11 21.02 0.61
C LEU A 465 14.19 20.50 -0.49
N THR A 466 14.41 19.26 -0.92
CA THR A 466 13.51 18.54 -1.82
C THR A 466 12.74 17.50 -1.04
N ILE A 467 11.41 17.53 -1.16
CA ILE A 467 10.51 16.52 -0.57
C ILE A 467 10.11 15.53 -1.65
N GLU A 468 10.38 14.24 -1.44
CA GLU A 468 10.08 13.18 -2.39
C GLU A 468 8.94 12.27 -1.92
N GLY A 469 7.73 12.47 -2.44
CA GLY A 469 6.58 11.60 -2.12
C GLY A 469 5.33 12.38 -1.72
N SER A 470 4.37 11.69 -1.12
CA SER A 470 3.10 12.31 -0.73
C SER A 470 3.16 12.85 0.70
N LEU A 471 2.61 14.04 0.92
CA LEU A 471 2.40 14.62 2.24
C LEU A 471 1.02 14.21 2.74
N TYR A 472 0.98 13.21 3.60
CA TYR A 472 -0.27 12.77 4.22
C TYR A 472 -0.09 12.55 5.72
N PHE A 473 -1.16 12.24 6.46
CA PHE A 473 -1.12 12.04 7.91
C PHE A 473 0.00 11.09 8.38
N GLY A 474 0.36 10.08 7.59
CA GLY A 474 1.42 9.14 7.92
C GLY A 474 2.84 9.65 7.66
N ALA A 475 3.01 10.67 6.81
CA ALA A 475 4.31 11.21 6.41
C ALA A 475 4.61 12.61 7.00
N ALA A 476 3.57 13.36 7.37
CA ALA A 476 3.68 14.76 7.80
C ALA A 476 4.69 14.93 8.94
N GLN A 477 4.57 14.14 10.01
CA GLN A 477 5.47 14.23 11.17
C GLN A 477 6.93 13.94 10.81
N HIS A 478 7.20 12.95 9.94
CA HIS A 478 8.56 12.63 9.53
C HIS A 478 9.19 13.78 8.73
N VAL A 479 8.44 14.36 7.78
CA VAL A 479 8.90 15.49 6.98
C VAL A 479 9.16 16.72 7.85
N GLU A 480 8.27 17.01 8.79
CA GLU A 480 8.44 18.12 9.74
C GLU A 480 9.72 17.95 10.57
N GLU A 481 9.95 16.75 11.09
CA GLU A 481 11.13 16.45 11.89
C GLU A 481 12.43 16.56 11.10
N GLU A 482 12.44 16.14 9.83
CA GLU A 482 13.62 16.26 8.98
C GLU A 482 13.92 17.72 8.60
N ILE A 483 12.88 18.53 8.37
CA ILE A 483 13.03 19.98 8.16
C ILE A 483 13.52 20.67 9.44
N ARG A 484 13.00 20.27 10.61
CA ARG A 484 13.44 20.79 11.91
C ARG A 484 14.89 20.43 12.18
N ARG A 485 15.28 19.17 11.97
CA ARG A 485 16.65 18.69 12.10
C ARG A 485 17.62 19.49 11.21
N ASN A 486 17.22 19.76 9.97
CA ASN A 486 18.03 20.58 9.07
C ASN A 486 18.28 21.99 9.63
N LEU A 487 17.25 22.63 10.20
CA LEU A 487 17.34 23.94 10.84
C LEU A 487 18.21 23.90 12.11
N GLU A 488 18.12 22.83 12.91
CA GLU A 488 18.95 22.63 14.10
C GLU A 488 20.43 22.43 13.76
N GLU A 489 20.72 21.66 12.70
CA GLU A 489 22.08 21.47 12.17
C GLU A 489 22.64 22.76 11.53
N HIS A 490 21.77 23.60 10.96
CA HIS A 490 22.15 24.82 10.24
C HIS A 490 21.37 26.06 10.73
N PRO A 491 21.58 26.53 11.97
CA PRO A 491 20.77 27.60 12.58
C PRO A 491 20.90 28.96 11.87
N GLY A 492 21.90 29.14 11.01
CA GLY A 492 22.04 30.31 10.15
C GLY A 492 21.03 30.35 9.00
N GLN A 493 20.50 29.19 8.56
CA GLN A 493 19.60 29.05 7.42
C GLN A 493 18.19 29.52 7.76
N ARG A 494 18.03 30.84 7.92
CA ARG A 494 16.75 31.45 8.24
C ARG A 494 15.77 31.42 7.08
N PHE A 495 16.24 31.25 5.85
CA PHE A 495 15.40 31.12 4.66
C PHE A 495 15.40 29.68 4.17
N LEU A 496 14.22 29.18 3.82
CA LEU A 496 14.02 27.83 3.30
C LEU A 496 13.35 27.87 1.93
N LEU A 497 13.93 27.19 0.95
CA LEU A 497 13.28 26.93 -0.33
C LEU A 497 12.86 25.45 -0.40
N LEU A 498 11.56 25.21 -0.39
CA LEU A 498 10.96 23.88 -0.53
C LEU A 498 10.68 23.56 -2.00
N ARG A 499 11.32 22.49 -2.48
CA ARG A 499 11.09 21.96 -3.83
C ARG A 499 10.00 20.90 -3.80
N MET A 500 8.82 21.27 -4.28
CA MET A 500 7.56 20.51 -4.20
C MET A 500 7.25 19.68 -5.47
N HIS A 501 8.12 19.70 -6.48
CA HIS A 501 7.91 19.04 -7.79
C HIS A 501 7.62 17.52 -7.73
N ARG A 502 8.14 16.82 -6.71
CA ARG A 502 7.89 15.38 -6.48
C ARG A 502 6.77 15.11 -5.47
N VAL A 503 6.07 16.16 -5.01
CA VAL A 503 4.92 16.03 -4.11
C VAL A 503 3.65 15.81 -4.92
N ASN A 504 3.18 14.56 -4.94
CA ASN A 504 2.04 14.15 -5.76
C ASN A 504 0.69 14.45 -5.09
N HIS A 505 0.65 14.34 -3.76
CA HIS A 505 -0.56 14.49 -2.97
C HIS A 505 -0.22 15.19 -1.67
N CYS A 506 -1.11 16.09 -1.23
CA CYS A 506 -1.06 16.72 0.07
C CYS A 506 -2.45 16.56 0.71
N ASP A 507 -2.57 16.02 1.92
CA ASP A 507 -3.84 16.03 2.67
C ASP A 507 -3.87 17.20 3.68
N VAL A 508 -4.95 17.29 4.45
CA VAL A 508 -5.11 18.37 5.45
C VAL A 508 -4.00 18.32 6.50
N SER A 509 -3.57 17.13 6.92
CA SER A 509 -2.45 16.98 7.87
C SER A 509 -1.12 17.46 7.27
N GLY A 510 -0.88 17.18 5.99
CA GLY A 510 0.26 17.69 5.25
C GLY A 510 0.27 19.21 5.14
N LEU A 511 -0.89 19.82 4.89
CA LEU A 511 -1.04 21.28 4.84
C LEU A 511 -0.77 21.92 6.20
N HIS A 512 -1.33 21.35 7.28
CA HIS A 512 -1.09 21.84 8.63
C HIS A 512 0.39 21.74 9.05
N MET A 513 1.08 20.67 8.62
CA MET A 513 2.52 20.56 8.80
C MET A 513 3.28 21.68 8.07
N LEU A 514 2.90 22.01 6.82
CA LEU A 514 3.52 23.13 6.10
C LEU A 514 3.27 24.47 6.80
N GLU A 515 2.09 24.70 7.37
CA GLU A 515 1.81 25.90 8.18
C GLU A 515 2.73 25.98 9.39
N THR A 516 2.96 24.85 10.07
CA THR A 516 3.90 24.76 11.20
C THR A 516 5.33 25.08 10.77
N VAL A 517 5.79 24.57 9.62
CA VAL A 517 7.10 24.88 9.06
C VAL A 517 7.24 26.37 8.72
N VAL A 518 6.22 26.98 8.10
CA VAL A 518 6.22 28.43 7.81
C VAL A 518 6.32 29.25 9.10
N ARG A 519 5.53 28.91 10.13
CA ARG A 519 5.60 29.59 11.43
C ARG A 519 6.96 29.43 12.09
N LEU A 520 7.53 28.23 12.03
CA LEU A 520 8.84 27.93 12.61
C LEU A 520 9.94 28.82 12.03
N TYR A 521 10.03 28.92 10.70
CA TYR A 521 11.05 29.74 10.05
C TYR A 521 10.83 31.25 10.26
N ARG A 522 9.57 31.71 10.27
CA ARG A 522 9.23 33.11 10.59
C ARG A 522 9.58 33.51 12.01
N GLN A 523 9.38 32.62 12.99
CA GLN A 523 9.81 32.83 14.38
C GLN A 523 11.34 32.97 14.50
N HIS A 524 12.11 32.34 13.62
CA HIS A 524 13.57 32.47 13.55
C HIS A 524 14.04 33.68 12.72
N GLY A 525 13.12 34.54 12.28
CA GLY A 525 13.43 35.79 11.58
C GLY A 525 13.81 35.60 10.11
N GLY A 526 13.32 34.56 9.45
CA GLY A 526 13.35 34.44 8.00
C GLY A 526 11.99 33.97 7.45
N ASP A 527 11.99 33.22 6.34
CA ASP A 527 10.75 32.84 5.66
C ASP A 527 10.90 31.59 4.79
N VAL A 528 9.78 31.05 4.32
CA VAL A 528 9.73 29.85 3.48
C VAL A 528 9.27 30.21 2.07
N PHE A 529 9.92 29.63 1.06
CA PHE A 529 9.59 29.78 -0.36
C PHE A 529 9.29 28.39 -0.94
N MET A 530 8.43 28.32 -1.95
CA MET A 530 8.07 27.05 -2.60
C MET A 530 8.27 27.13 -4.11
N VAL A 531 8.73 26.03 -4.70
CA VAL A 531 8.84 25.86 -6.17
C VAL A 531 8.24 24.55 -6.63
N GLY A 532 7.64 24.56 -7.81
CA GLY A 532 7.15 23.34 -8.47
C GLY A 532 5.97 22.68 -7.76
N VAL A 533 5.07 23.46 -7.14
CA VAL A 533 3.83 22.92 -6.57
C VAL A 533 2.96 22.40 -7.71
N ARG A 534 2.52 21.14 -7.63
CA ARG A 534 1.63 20.54 -8.63
C ARG A 534 0.20 21.06 -8.49
N GLU A 535 -0.54 21.11 -9.59
CA GLU A 535 -1.94 21.60 -9.61
C GLU A 535 -2.85 20.88 -8.60
N THR A 536 -2.69 19.56 -8.45
CA THR A 536 -3.48 18.76 -7.49
C THR A 536 -3.23 19.13 -6.03
N VAL A 537 -2.06 19.66 -5.71
CA VAL A 537 -1.69 20.16 -4.38
C VAL A 537 -2.12 21.61 -4.24
N TRP A 538 -1.93 22.40 -5.30
CA TRP A 538 -2.32 23.81 -5.37
C TRP A 538 -3.82 24.00 -5.13
N GLU A 539 -4.66 23.18 -5.75
CA GLU A 539 -6.11 23.25 -5.58
C GLU A 539 -6.50 23.08 -4.10
N LYS A 540 -5.84 22.15 -3.39
CA LYS A 540 -6.08 21.93 -1.96
C LYS A 540 -5.57 23.07 -1.10
N MET A 541 -4.39 23.61 -1.40
CA MET A 541 -3.85 24.80 -0.70
C MET A 541 -4.79 26.00 -0.83
N ARG A 542 -5.40 26.19 -2.01
CA ARG A 542 -6.38 27.26 -2.24
C ARG A 542 -7.67 27.03 -1.47
N LEU A 543 -8.16 25.79 -1.43
CA LEU A 543 -9.39 25.43 -0.71
C LEU A 543 -9.21 25.49 0.82
N SER A 544 -8.00 25.22 1.33
CA SER A 544 -7.68 25.26 2.76
C SER A 544 -7.24 26.64 3.24
N GLU A 545 -7.30 27.67 2.39
CA GLU A 545 -6.82 29.02 2.69
C GLU A 545 -5.33 29.09 3.09
N PHE A 546 -4.50 28.13 2.65
CA PHE A 546 -3.06 28.11 2.93
C PHE A 546 -2.34 29.34 2.37
N ASN A 547 -2.91 29.95 1.33
CA ASN A 547 -2.46 31.22 0.75
C ASN A 547 -2.54 32.42 1.72
N THR A 548 -3.24 32.30 2.85
CA THR A 548 -3.21 33.31 3.93
C THR A 548 -1.94 33.21 4.77
N PHE A 549 -1.33 32.03 4.84
CA PHE A 549 -0.05 31.81 5.52
C PHE A 549 1.12 32.13 4.60
N LEU A 550 1.05 31.70 3.35
CA LEU A 550 2.09 31.92 2.36
C LEU A 550 1.53 32.67 1.14
N GLU A 551 1.98 33.91 0.96
CA GLU A 551 1.51 34.80 -0.10
C GLU A 551 1.98 34.33 -1.49
N MET A 552 1.35 34.86 -2.54
CA MET A 552 1.65 34.44 -3.92
C MET A 552 3.12 34.71 -4.31
N ASP A 553 3.73 35.72 -3.72
CA ASP A 553 5.11 36.13 -4.00
C ASP A 553 6.16 35.11 -3.51
N HIS A 554 5.76 34.20 -2.61
CA HIS A 554 6.63 33.13 -2.10
C HIS A 554 6.61 31.86 -2.96
N TYR A 555 5.74 31.79 -3.97
CA TYR A 555 5.72 30.70 -4.95
C TYR A 555 6.53 31.10 -6.18
N LEU A 556 7.76 30.61 -6.23
CA LEU A 556 8.73 31.02 -7.24
C LEU A 556 8.74 30.06 -8.44
N THR A 557 9.17 30.57 -9.58
CA THR A 557 9.47 29.73 -10.74
C THR A 557 10.81 29.04 -10.54
N GLN A 558 10.92 27.77 -10.98
CA GLN A 558 12.10 26.95 -10.73
C GLN A 558 13.40 27.57 -11.28
N GLU A 559 13.32 28.25 -12.42
CA GLU A 559 14.47 28.87 -13.10
C GLU A 559 15.02 30.10 -12.37
N ARG A 560 14.15 30.87 -11.71
CA ARG A 560 14.50 32.15 -11.08
C ARG A 560 14.42 32.15 -9.56
N ALA A 561 14.13 31.00 -8.94
CA ALA A 561 13.92 30.94 -7.50
C ALA A 561 15.17 31.35 -6.71
N ILE A 562 16.34 30.80 -7.06
CA ILE A 562 17.60 31.13 -6.40
C ILE A 562 17.99 32.57 -6.69
N GLU A 563 17.90 33.01 -7.95
CA GLU A 563 18.14 34.39 -8.37
C GLU A 563 17.31 35.39 -7.55
N HIS A 564 16.00 35.17 -7.47
CA HIS A 564 15.09 36.04 -6.73
C HIS A 564 15.45 36.11 -5.24
N ILE A 565 15.61 34.94 -4.60
CA ILE A 565 15.98 34.87 -3.18
C ILE A 565 17.33 35.55 -2.93
N PHE A 566 18.31 35.30 -3.79
CA PHE A 566 19.66 35.83 -3.64
C PHE A 566 19.71 37.37 -3.70
N TYR A 567 19.03 37.98 -4.67
CA TYR A 567 19.08 39.44 -4.86
C TYR A 567 18.11 40.23 -3.96
N HIS A 568 16.97 39.63 -3.57
CA HIS A 568 15.91 40.36 -2.88
C HIS A 568 15.81 40.02 -1.38
N ILE A 569 16.22 38.81 -0.98
CA ILE A 569 15.94 38.27 0.34
C ILE A 569 17.23 38.05 1.16
N LEU A 570 18.27 37.48 0.56
CA LEU A 570 19.52 37.22 1.28
C LEU A 570 20.28 38.52 1.63
N ASP A 571 20.98 38.49 2.77
CA ASP A 571 21.80 39.62 3.21
C ASP A 571 23.16 39.58 2.50
N PRO A 572 23.46 40.52 1.58
CA PRO A 572 24.72 40.52 0.82
C PRO A 572 25.94 40.72 1.72
N GLY A 573 25.78 41.38 2.88
CA GLY A 573 26.87 41.53 3.84
C GLY A 573 27.31 40.19 4.43
N ILE A 574 26.36 39.30 4.71
CA ILE A 574 26.69 37.93 5.15
C ILE A 574 27.33 37.15 4.00
N CYS A 575 26.79 37.26 2.78
CA CYS A 575 27.36 36.59 1.59
C CYS A 575 28.82 36.98 1.30
N ILE A 576 29.17 38.27 1.46
CA ILE A 576 30.50 38.84 1.14
C ILE A 576 31.49 38.63 2.30
N TYR A 577 31.05 38.92 3.54
CA TYR A 577 31.96 39.03 4.69
C TYR A 577 31.97 37.82 5.62
N GLN A 578 30.91 37.00 5.65
CA GLN A 578 30.75 35.94 6.66
C GLN A 578 30.56 34.54 6.07
N CYS A 579 30.17 34.43 4.79
CA CYS A 579 29.88 33.15 4.16
C CYS A 579 31.17 32.46 3.69
N PRO A 580 31.56 31.30 4.25
CA PRO A 580 32.78 30.60 3.82
C PRO A 580 32.58 29.88 2.47
N VAL A 581 31.34 29.64 2.05
CA VAL A 581 31.00 28.77 0.91
C VAL A 581 30.54 29.57 -0.31
N ARG A 582 30.73 29.05 -1.52
CA ARG A 582 30.07 29.54 -2.73
C ARG A 582 29.10 28.48 -3.27
N ALA A 583 27.90 28.45 -2.70
CA ALA A 583 26.92 27.39 -2.95
C ALA A 583 26.11 27.57 -4.25
N TRP A 584 25.89 28.82 -4.69
CA TRP A 584 24.97 29.16 -5.80
C TRP A 584 25.70 29.82 -6.98
N ARG A 585 25.06 29.92 -8.14
CA ARG A 585 25.66 30.55 -9.33
C ARG A 585 25.92 32.04 -9.11
N GLU A 586 24.96 32.69 -8.47
CA GLU A 586 24.88 34.12 -8.20
C GLU A 586 25.97 34.56 -7.21
N CYS A 587 26.43 33.64 -6.35
CA CYS A 587 27.50 33.93 -5.39
C CYS A 587 28.91 33.69 -5.94
N GLN A 588 29.07 33.18 -7.18
CA GLN A 588 30.41 32.89 -7.74
C GLN A 588 31.21 34.16 -8.02
N THR A 589 30.53 35.24 -8.41
CA THR A 589 31.16 36.52 -8.79
C THR A 589 31.28 37.50 -7.63
N LEU A 590 30.76 37.18 -6.44
CA LEU A 590 30.86 38.08 -5.30
C LEU A 590 32.32 38.24 -4.83
N PRO A 591 32.77 39.47 -4.51
CA PRO A 591 34.04 39.66 -3.82
C PRO A 591 33.96 38.97 -2.45
N LYS A 592 34.96 38.18 -2.08
CA LYS A 592 35.10 37.67 -0.71
C LYS A 592 36.29 38.36 -0.08
N CYS A 593 36.16 38.79 1.17
CA CYS A 593 37.31 39.30 1.92
C CYS A 593 38.31 38.17 2.16
N GLU A 594 39.38 38.14 1.36
CA GLU A 594 40.59 37.36 1.62
C GLU A 594 41.53 38.20 2.51
N HIS A 595 41.27 38.34 3.81
CA HIS A 595 42.28 38.90 4.72
C HIS A 595 42.37 38.14 6.05
N ASP A 596 43.60 37.74 6.34
CA ASP A 596 44.12 36.92 7.45
C ASP A 596 44.05 37.63 8.83
N SER A 597 43.18 38.62 8.97
CA SER A 597 42.94 39.33 10.22
C SER A 597 41.44 39.42 10.46
N MET A 598 40.81 38.26 10.68
CA MET A 598 39.54 38.23 11.39
C MET A 598 39.80 38.84 12.77
N VAL A 599 39.36 40.09 12.99
CA VAL A 599 38.69 40.36 14.25
C VAL A 599 37.54 39.38 14.23
N ALA A 600 37.64 38.33 15.04
CA ALA A 600 36.58 37.37 15.18
C ALA A 600 35.34 38.11 15.70
N VAL A 601 34.51 38.62 14.80
CA VAL A 601 33.08 38.82 15.07
C VAL A 601 32.45 37.43 15.02
N GLY A 602 32.98 36.53 15.87
CA GLY A 602 32.68 35.10 15.94
C GLY A 602 31.41 34.81 16.71
N THR A 603 30.59 35.83 16.97
CA THR A 603 29.33 35.69 17.66
C THR A 603 28.29 36.50 16.92
N VAL A 604 27.18 35.84 16.58
CA VAL A 604 25.91 36.52 16.33
C VAL A 604 25.66 37.39 17.55
N VAL A 605 25.97 38.69 17.46
CA VAL A 605 25.73 39.63 18.56
C VAL A 605 24.21 39.64 18.79
N PRO A 606 23.72 39.26 19.99
CA PRO A 606 22.30 39.34 20.28
C PRO A 606 21.85 40.77 20.01
N TYR A 607 20.77 40.95 19.25
CA TYR A 607 20.28 42.29 18.91
C TYR A 607 20.10 43.16 20.16
N THR A 608 19.76 42.56 21.31
CA THR A 608 19.62 43.21 22.63
C THR A 608 20.92 43.69 23.29
N ALA A 609 22.09 43.33 22.78
CA ALA A 609 23.38 43.66 23.40
C ALA A 609 23.81 45.13 23.21
N VAL A 610 23.10 45.88 22.37
CA VAL A 610 23.39 47.27 22.03
C VAL A 610 22.15 48.12 22.30
N THR A 611 22.33 49.36 22.74
CA THR A 611 21.24 50.34 22.89
C THR A 611 20.63 50.67 21.53
N HIS A 612 19.30 50.60 21.41
CA HIS A 612 18.59 50.95 20.18
C HIS A 612 17.84 52.28 20.31
N ILE A 613 17.76 53.01 19.20
CA ILE A 613 16.92 54.20 19.08
C ILE A 613 15.88 54.01 17.97
N PRO A 614 14.57 54.18 18.25
CA PRO A 614 13.53 54.10 17.23
C PRO A 614 13.66 55.24 16.19
N PRO A 615 13.30 55.02 14.92
CA PRO A 615 13.43 56.02 13.85
C PRO A 615 12.78 57.37 14.17
N ARG A 616 11.57 57.36 14.75
CA ARG A 616 10.83 58.58 15.12
C ARG A 616 11.50 59.37 16.25
N GLU A 617 12.17 58.68 17.17
CA GLU A 617 12.91 59.31 18.26
C GLU A 617 14.19 59.96 17.73
N LEU A 618 14.93 59.24 16.87
CA LEU A 618 16.11 59.78 16.20
C LEU A 618 15.76 61.02 15.38
N TRP A 619 14.68 60.98 14.59
CA TRP A 619 14.20 62.13 13.83
C TRP A 619 13.87 63.32 14.74
N ARG A 620 13.20 63.07 15.88
CA ARG A 620 12.90 64.14 16.86
C ARG A 620 14.19 64.77 17.37
N GLN A 621 15.19 63.99 17.74
CA GLN A 621 16.49 64.48 18.21
C GLN A 621 17.23 65.31 17.15
N LEU A 622 17.19 64.88 15.88
CA LEU A 622 17.78 65.63 14.77
C LEU A 622 17.10 66.99 14.54
N MET A 623 15.77 67.07 14.76
CA MET A 623 14.99 68.29 14.58
C MET A 623 15.03 69.24 15.78
N THR A 624 15.08 68.73 17.02
CA THR A 624 15.13 69.55 18.23
C THR A 624 16.52 70.13 18.51
N ALA A 625 17.58 69.53 17.97
CA ALA A 625 18.96 70.03 18.09
C ALA A 625 19.16 71.46 17.54
N HIS A 626 18.28 71.96 16.66
CA HIS A 626 18.29 73.37 16.22
C HIS A 626 17.98 74.38 17.35
N LYS A 627 17.49 73.93 18.52
CA LYS A 627 17.16 74.76 19.70
C LYS A 627 18.10 74.54 20.88
N GLY A 628 19.40 74.27 20.63
CA GLY A 628 20.45 74.26 21.66
C GLY A 628 20.66 72.95 22.41
N GLY A 629 20.15 71.81 21.90
CA GLY A 629 20.46 70.47 22.42
C GLY A 629 21.63 69.81 21.70
N GLU A 630 22.38 68.93 22.39
CA GLU A 630 23.43 68.10 21.78
C GLU A 630 22.86 67.20 20.68
N ARG A 631 23.43 67.29 19.47
CA ARG A 631 22.98 66.57 18.30
C ARG A 631 23.70 65.23 18.15
N PRO A 632 23.00 64.11 17.94
CA PRO A 632 23.67 62.84 17.66
C PRO A 632 24.29 62.83 16.27
N LEU A 633 25.52 62.30 16.17
CA LEU A 633 26.23 62.04 14.92
C LEU A 633 25.70 60.74 14.30
N VAL A 634 24.99 60.87 13.17
CA VAL A 634 24.46 59.71 12.45
C VAL A 634 25.52 59.20 11.48
N ILE A 635 25.91 57.94 11.62
CA ILE A 635 26.90 57.29 10.78
C ILE A 635 26.23 56.15 10.02
N ASP A 636 26.25 56.25 8.70
CA ASP A 636 25.76 55.20 7.82
C ASP A 636 26.89 54.22 7.51
N VAL A 637 26.72 52.97 7.95
CA VAL A 637 27.74 51.92 7.81
C VAL A 637 27.54 51.05 6.56
N ARG A 638 26.63 51.47 5.66
CA ARG A 638 26.42 50.84 4.36
C ARG A 638 27.54 51.20 3.36
N GLU A 639 27.50 50.59 2.20
CA GLU A 639 28.38 50.96 1.07
C GLU A 639 27.86 52.22 0.35
N GLN A 640 28.74 52.87 -0.43
CA GLN A 640 28.43 54.11 -1.18
C GLN A 640 27.15 53.99 -2.01
N GLU A 641 26.99 52.89 -2.75
CA GLU A 641 25.82 52.65 -3.62
C GLU A 641 24.50 52.63 -2.82
N GLU A 642 24.50 52.04 -1.62
CA GLU A 642 23.31 51.99 -0.77
C GLU A 642 22.99 53.37 -0.15
N PHE A 643 24.02 54.19 0.09
CA PHE A 643 23.89 55.54 0.65
C PHE A 643 23.30 56.51 -0.36
N GLU A 644 23.75 56.45 -1.61
CA GLU A 644 23.24 57.25 -2.74
C GLU A 644 21.76 56.97 -3.04
N LEU A 645 21.32 55.70 -2.91
CA LEU A 645 19.91 55.32 -3.07
C LEU A 645 18.96 55.95 -2.04
N GLY A 646 19.49 56.48 -0.95
CA GLY A 646 18.72 57.16 0.08
C GLY A 646 19.31 56.98 1.48
N HIS A 647 19.55 58.08 2.18
CA HIS A 647 20.11 58.08 3.53
C HIS A 647 19.42 59.12 4.45
N ILE A 648 19.66 58.99 5.76
CA ILE A 648 19.09 59.93 6.76
C ILE A 648 19.71 61.31 6.55
N PRO A 649 18.92 62.40 6.56
CA PRO A 649 19.47 63.74 6.38
C PRO A 649 20.63 64.03 7.32
N GLN A 650 21.77 64.44 6.75
CA GLN A 650 23.01 64.79 7.45
C GLN A 650 23.74 63.59 8.09
N ALA A 651 23.41 62.37 7.69
CA ALA A 651 24.25 61.21 7.98
C ALA A 651 25.60 61.32 7.26
N ARG A 652 26.67 60.83 7.91
CA ARG A 652 27.97 60.67 7.27
C ARG A 652 28.17 59.20 6.91
N LEU A 653 28.60 58.95 5.67
CA LEU A 653 28.96 57.62 5.24
C LEU A 653 30.31 57.22 5.85
N ALA A 654 30.33 56.08 6.54
CA ALA A 654 31.55 55.40 6.98
C ALA A 654 31.29 53.89 6.92
N PRO A 655 31.61 53.22 5.79
CA PRO A 655 31.28 51.82 5.58
C PRO A 655 31.82 50.94 6.70
N MET A 656 31.05 49.94 7.12
CA MET A 656 31.39 49.03 8.23
C MET A 656 32.83 48.48 8.17
N PRO A 657 33.37 48.02 7.02
CA PRO A 657 34.74 47.54 6.96
C PRO A 657 35.76 48.63 7.33
N GLN A 658 35.53 49.87 6.90
CA GLN A 658 36.44 50.97 7.16
C GLN A 658 36.47 51.35 8.65
N ILE A 659 35.35 51.19 9.35
CA ILE A 659 35.30 51.40 10.80
C ILE A 659 36.02 50.26 11.54
N LEU A 660 35.70 49.00 11.21
CA LEU A 660 36.26 47.84 11.91
C LEU A 660 37.77 47.67 11.67
N HIS A 661 38.27 48.05 10.49
CA HIS A 661 39.70 48.06 10.18
C HIS A 661 40.42 49.35 10.59
N HIS A 662 39.77 50.22 11.39
CA HIS A 662 40.34 51.47 11.89
C HIS A 662 40.78 52.47 10.78
N HIS A 663 40.25 52.34 9.57
CA HIS A 663 40.48 53.30 8.49
C HIS A 663 39.71 54.61 8.70
N ILE A 664 38.58 54.57 9.40
CA ILE A 664 37.83 55.74 9.85
C ILE A 664 37.71 55.69 11.38
N VAL A 665 38.26 56.71 12.05
CA VAL A 665 38.17 56.85 13.52
C VAL A 665 37.03 57.80 13.86
N LEU A 666 36.09 57.34 14.68
CA LEU A 666 34.93 58.12 15.11
C LEU A 666 35.22 58.87 16.43
N PRO A 667 34.57 60.01 16.70
CA PRO A 667 34.78 60.78 17.93
C PRO A 667 34.21 60.06 19.16
N LYS A 668 35.05 59.68 20.13
CA LYS A 668 34.64 58.92 21.33
C LYS A 668 33.72 59.68 22.30
N GLN A 669 33.75 61.01 22.29
CA GLN A 669 32.96 61.84 23.21
C GLN A 669 31.58 62.25 22.66
N GLU A 670 31.25 61.93 21.42
CA GLU A 670 29.97 62.30 20.80
C GLU A 670 28.92 61.18 20.91
N LYS A 671 27.64 61.56 20.89
CA LYS A 671 26.53 60.61 20.76
C LYS A 671 26.49 60.09 19.32
N ILE A 672 26.83 58.83 19.11
CA ILE A 672 26.86 58.21 17.78
C ILE A 672 25.63 57.33 17.60
N VAL A 673 24.93 57.51 16.48
CA VAL A 673 23.85 56.64 16.05
C VAL A 673 24.24 55.97 14.73
N LEU A 674 24.43 54.65 14.77
CA LEU A 674 24.80 53.87 13.60
C LEU A 674 23.55 53.39 12.86
N VAL A 675 23.56 53.52 11.54
CA VAL A 675 22.49 53.04 10.66
C VAL A 675 23.05 52.14 9.57
N CYS A 676 22.31 51.07 9.25
CA CYS A 676 22.50 50.30 8.04
C CYS A 676 21.14 49.98 7.41
N ARG A 677 21.07 49.05 6.44
CA ARG A 677 19.81 48.70 5.77
C ARG A 677 18.74 48.15 6.74
N SER A 678 19.11 47.17 7.59
CA SER A 678 18.19 46.43 8.47
C SER A 678 18.48 46.56 9.96
N GLY A 679 19.49 47.34 10.36
CA GLY A 679 19.95 47.47 11.74
C GLY A 679 21.00 46.42 12.17
N ARG A 680 21.28 45.38 11.37
CA ARG A 680 22.21 44.29 11.73
C ARG A 680 23.70 44.64 11.61
N ARG A 681 24.12 45.22 10.48
CA ARG A 681 25.52 45.66 10.30
C ARG A 681 25.88 46.75 11.31
N SER A 682 24.99 47.71 11.49
CA SER A 682 25.15 48.80 12.46
C SER A 682 25.16 48.32 13.91
N SER A 683 24.41 47.26 14.27
CA SER A 683 24.52 46.67 15.62
C SER A 683 25.85 45.97 15.86
N GLN A 684 26.44 45.33 14.83
CA GLN A 684 27.77 44.72 14.94
C GLN A 684 28.86 45.79 15.12
N VAL A 685 28.79 46.87 14.33
CA VAL A 685 29.71 48.00 14.48
C VAL A 685 29.53 48.67 15.85
N ALA A 686 28.28 48.83 16.32
CA ALA A 686 28.02 49.42 17.63
C ALA A 686 28.65 48.61 18.76
N PHE A 687 28.51 47.28 18.70
CA PHE A 687 29.10 46.37 19.67
C PHE A 687 30.64 46.43 19.65
N ALA A 688 31.24 46.46 18.45
CA ALA A 688 32.69 46.60 18.30
C ALA A 688 33.20 47.93 18.89
N LEU A 689 32.53 49.05 18.60
CA LEU A 689 32.88 50.36 19.16
C LEU A 689 32.69 50.40 20.68
N GLN A 690 31.65 49.77 21.23
CA GLN A 690 31.46 49.68 22.69
C GLN A 690 32.61 48.90 23.35
N ALA A 691 33.09 47.82 22.71
CA ALA A 691 34.26 47.08 23.18
C ALA A 691 35.56 47.90 23.17
N GLU A 692 35.67 48.89 22.26
CA GLU A 692 36.79 49.84 22.17
C GLU A 692 36.64 51.08 23.07
N GLY A 693 35.64 51.09 23.95
CA GLY A 693 35.44 52.12 24.98
C GLY A 693 34.58 53.30 24.56
N TYR A 694 33.79 53.20 23.48
CA TYR A 694 32.79 54.22 23.15
C TYR A 694 31.54 54.04 24.03
N THR A 695 31.20 55.05 24.83
CA THR A 695 30.13 54.94 25.85
C THR A 695 28.76 55.45 25.39
N GLN A 696 28.69 56.19 24.27
CA GLN A 696 27.46 56.81 23.76
C GLN A 696 27.13 56.36 22.33
N VAL A 697 27.13 55.05 22.08
CA VAL A 697 26.80 54.46 20.77
C VAL A 697 25.43 53.79 20.84
N SER A 698 24.56 54.11 19.88
CA SER A 698 23.27 53.45 19.69
C SER A 698 23.11 52.95 18.27
N ASN A 699 22.39 51.85 18.09
CA ASN A 699 21.98 51.35 16.79
C ASN A 699 20.59 51.91 16.45
N MET A 700 20.37 52.34 15.21
CA MET A 700 19.04 52.70 14.77
C MET A 700 18.20 51.44 14.54
N GLU A 701 17.08 51.35 15.27
CA GLU A 701 16.21 50.17 15.25
C GLU A 701 15.65 49.93 13.84
N GLY A 702 15.82 48.71 13.33
CA GLY A 702 15.32 48.29 12.02
C GLY A 702 15.99 48.94 10.80
N GLY A 703 17.01 49.79 10.97
CA GLY A 703 17.76 50.37 9.87
C GLY A 703 16.93 51.24 8.92
N MET A 704 17.46 51.52 7.73
CA MET A 704 16.79 52.33 6.71
C MET A 704 15.42 51.77 6.28
N ILE A 705 15.19 50.46 6.40
CA ILE A 705 13.87 49.85 6.17
C ILE A 705 12.84 50.45 7.13
N ALA A 706 13.12 50.43 8.44
CA ALA A 706 12.21 51.01 9.44
C ALA A 706 12.10 52.54 9.32
N TRP A 707 13.15 53.22 8.86
CA TRP A 707 13.09 54.66 8.55
C TRP A 707 12.09 54.97 7.43
N GLN A 708 12.10 54.16 6.36
CA GLN A 708 11.19 54.30 5.22
C GLN A 708 9.76 53.90 5.59
N GLU A 709 9.57 52.82 6.35
CA GLU A 709 8.25 52.42 6.88
C GLU A 709 7.64 53.49 7.78
N ALA A 710 8.47 54.18 8.57
CA ALA A 710 8.04 55.31 9.39
C ALA A 710 7.70 56.57 8.57
N ARG A 711 7.88 56.56 7.24
CA ARG A 711 7.66 57.66 6.29
C ARG A 711 8.42 58.94 6.66
N LEU A 712 9.66 58.78 7.12
CA LEU A 712 10.54 59.89 7.49
C LEU A 712 11.34 60.39 6.28
N PRO A 713 11.74 61.68 6.22
CA PRO A 713 12.49 62.21 5.09
C PRO A 713 13.84 61.52 4.92
N ALA A 714 14.22 61.24 3.68
CA ALA A 714 15.54 60.76 3.29
C ALA A 714 16.14 61.68 2.23
N VAL A 715 17.46 61.84 2.23
CA VAL A 715 18.21 62.52 1.17
C VAL A 715 18.60 61.47 0.14
N ILE A 716 18.44 61.81 -1.13
CA ILE A 716 18.85 61.00 -2.28
C ILE A 716 19.84 61.89 -3.04
N ASP A 717 21.05 61.39 -3.26
CA ASP A 717 22.14 62.13 -3.90
C ASP A 717 22.27 61.78 -5.40
#